data_AF-A0A5P9HR89-F1
#
_entry.id   AF-A0A5P9HR89-F1
#
_cell.length_a   1.000
_cell.length_b   1.000
_cell.length_c   1.000
_cell.angle_alpha   90.00
_cell.angle_beta   90.00
_cell.angle_gamma   90.00
#
_symmetry.space_group_name_H-M   'P 1'
#
loop_
_entity.id
_entity.type
_entity.pdbx_description
1 polymer ?
#
loop_
_entity_poly.entity_id
_entity_poly.type
_entity_poly.pdbx_seq_one_letter_code
_entity_poly.pdbx_strand_id
1 'polypeptide(L)'
;MQKCIIAAKLCLLWMLILTVDKGYAEWNVKEHSLSPVESSKITLSDYEISIVNGENSTATVNYAGKELEKIDIDFASFSTVHTWNVKDKVYVLFENKKQGTGGYTQFFVMELAEGHAEQVYLSEEYPSGIVKLNEDKIDVTYMDANTNQIDRVSFLKDTYHQKQDGTITRIATGEKAVAPQEWTPQAYSFQSAGASIKGENPTVSQFNSMLTEEAISAGVPPELIKAIAWQESTWKQFRTNDEPSGLWKKGDPIVSFDGGIGIMQITEPNMKADRERRLKEDIRYNIQEGIRILKEKWSYSSWSRIPKINGNDMNVLEDWYFSVMAYNGISRRNDPQYYPNNTYQDVVYRHIENYAQMSVTKFPVTQLQQDIYYNPSGSLLFRKDHYHISGPYKQSKHAFEKNELVKATESGVRLRNAPEGSQVRLTVAGEVLQVVGPYQAGSNSSNHFVWYPVKDMQSNEVYYIASSYLESVRISGANRYATAVSISKQGWDKANTVILARGDNFPDALAGTPLAYKLNAPILLTRGNDIPEETRKELIRLNAKNVIILGGTGAISNSVSNTVRDMSIEVRRIAGQNRFETAKLIANELGKKFDTVIVANGYGFPDALAIAPYAARNGIPILLTEKSYIPGATKTILQSANKTIVVGGGAVVNQSLLKGMPKASRISGNTRYETAYKIGTQFSFEAGEGFAVNGTDFPDALTGSVLAAKRNTPLLLMNPSYLPTETLSLARNKSFNQLSVFGGTAAVRTDIVLPLVR
;
A
#
# COMPACT_ATOMS: atom_id res chain seq x y z
N MET A 1 -46.75 -8.47 11.78
CA MET A 1 -47.48 -7.26 11.38
C MET A 1 -47.28 -6.89 9.91
N GLN A 2 -46.06 -6.86 9.36
CA GLN A 2 -45.83 -6.60 7.91
C GLN A 2 -46.51 -7.61 6.96
N LYS A 3 -46.65 -8.90 7.33
CA LYS A 3 -47.33 -9.91 6.49
C LYS A 3 -48.85 -9.73 6.38
N CYS A 4 -49.53 -9.16 7.39
CA CYS A 4 -50.98 -8.92 7.33
C CYS A 4 -51.34 -7.63 6.58
N ILE A 5 -50.43 -6.65 6.52
CA ILE A 5 -50.60 -5.41 5.75
C ILE A 5 -50.45 -5.68 4.23
N ILE A 6 -49.67 -6.70 3.86
CA ILE A 6 -49.49 -7.14 2.46
C ILE A 6 -50.76 -7.85 1.95
N ALA A 7 -51.39 -8.71 2.76
CA ALA A 7 -52.62 -9.41 2.38
C ALA A 7 -53.84 -8.47 2.22
N ALA A 8 -53.96 -7.43 3.07
CA ALA A 8 -55.05 -6.45 2.96
C ALA A 8 -54.89 -5.50 1.75
N LYS A 9 -53.65 -5.25 1.29
CA LYS A 9 -53.38 -4.48 0.07
C LYS A 9 -53.62 -5.29 -1.21
N LEU A 10 -53.45 -6.61 -1.17
CA LEU A 10 -53.73 -7.51 -2.29
C LEU A 10 -55.23 -7.65 -2.61
N CYS A 11 -56.11 -7.67 -1.59
CA CYS A 11 -57.57 -7.72 -1.83
C CYS A 11 -58.14 -6.40 -2.38
N LEU A 12 -57.59 -5.25 -2.01
CA LEU A 12 -58.00 -3.94 -2.54
C LEU A 12 -57.46 -3.69 -3.97
N LEU A 13 -56.32 -4.28 -4.32
CA LEU A 13 -55.78 -4.25 -5.69
C LEU A 13 -56.60 -5.15 -6.64
N TRP A 14 -57.10 -6.29 -6.15
CA TRP A 14 -57.94 -7.19 -6.95
C TRP A 14 -59.32 -6.61 -7.32
N MET A 15 -59.87 -5.69 -6.52
CA MET A 15 -61.15 -5.03 -6.83
C MET A 15 -61.05 -3.82 -7.78
N LEU A 16 -59.84 -3.35 -8.11
CA LEU A 16 -59.62 -2.23 -9.03
C LEU A 16 -59.26 -2.66 -10.47
N ILE A 17 -59.16 -3.97 -10.74
CA ILE A 17 -58.70 -4.52 -12.04
C ILE A 17 -59.86 -4.80 -13.02
N LEU A 18 -61.11 -4.52 -12.65
CA LEU A 18 -62.22 -4.57 -13.61
C LEU A 18 -62.51 -3.15 -14.12
N THR A 19 -62.38 -2.99 -15.44
CA THR A 19 -62.63 -1.79 -16.27
C THR A 19 -61.56 -0.70 -16.28
N VAL A 20 -60.42 -0.95 -16.93
CA VAL A 20 -59.76 0.08 -17.76
C VAL A 20 -59.10 -0.59 -18.97
N ASP A 21 -59.31 0.04 -20.11
CA ASP A 21 -58.95 -0.30 -21.48
C ASP A 21 -57.53 -0.89 -21.66
N LYS A 22 -57.45 -2.07 -22.29
CA LYS A 22 -56.19 -2.68 -22.72
C LYS A 22 -55.72 -1.98 -24.00
N GLY A 23 -55.20 -0.76 -23.87
CA GLY A 23 -54.33 -0.17 -24.87
C GLY A 23 -52.97 -0.87 -24.82
N TYR A 24 -52.78 -1.90 -25.64
CA TYR A 24 -51.50 -2.60 -25.77
C TYR A 24 -50.44 -1.62 -26.32
N ALA A 25 -49.50 -1.19 -25.48
CA ALA A 25 -48.25 -0.62 -25.99
C ALA A 25 -47.48 -1.73 -26.71
N GLU A 26 -47.18 -1.54 -27.99
CA GLU A 26 -46.35 -2.46 -28.77
C GLU A 26 -44.89 -2.37 -28.30
N TRP A 27 -44.46 -3.36 -27.52
CA TRP A 27 -43.06 -3.54 -27.13
C TRP A 27 -42.25 -4.09 -28.32
N ASN A 28 -42.07 -3.26 -29.34
CA ASN A 28 -41.27 -3.57 -30.52
C ASN A 28 -39.78 -3.39 -30.18
N VAL A 29 -39.22 -4.31 -29.39
CA VAL A 29 -37.82 -4.28 -28.98
C VAL A 29 -36.91 -4.47 -30.20
N LYS A 30 -35.96 -3.56 -30.38
CA LYS A 30 -34.84 -3.74 -31.30
C LYS A 30 -33.54 -3.82 -30.51
N GLU A 31 -32.79 -4.88 -30.77
CA GLU A 31 -31.44 -5.06 -30.26
C GLU A 31 -30.42 -4.54 -31.29
N HIS A 32 -29.46 -3.76 -30.80
CA HIS A 32 -28.34 -3.25 -31.56
C HIS A 32 -27.06 -3.71 -30.86
N SER A 33 -26.52 -4.84 -31.30
CA SER A 33 -25.21 -5.31 -30.83
C SER A 33 -24.13 -4.35 -31.31
N LEU A 34 -23.26 -3.92 -30.41
CA LEU A 34 -22.25 -2.90 -30.72
C LEU A 34 -20.91 -3.54 -31.00
N SER A 35 -20.19 -2.96 -31.97
CA SER A 35 -18.78 -3.26 -32.14
C SER A 35 -17.98 -2.65 -30.99
N PRO A 36 -17.09 -3.40 -30.34
CA PRO A 36 -16.31 -2.91 -29.21
C PRO A 36 -15.12 -2.01 -29.63
N VAL A 37 -14.92 -1.73 -30.93
CA VAL A 37 -13.77 -0.95 -31.46
C VAL A 37 -14.17 0.13 -32.47
N GLU A 38 -15.44 0.22 -32.85
CA GLU A 38 -15.91 1.16 -33.87
C GLU A 38 -17.00 2.08 -33.31
N SER A 39 -17.07 3.30 -33.85
CA SER A 39 -18.19 4.18 -33.58
C SER A 39 -19.47 3.58 -34.15
N SER A 40 -20.45 3.34 -33.30
CA SER A 40 -21.76 2.82 -33.70
C SER A 40 -22.78 3.95 -33.71
N LYS A 41 -23.72 3.88 -34.65
CA LYS A 41 -24.75 4.90 -34.82
C LYS A 41 -26.12 4.26 -34.98
N ILE A 42 -27.07 4.67 -34.15
CA ILE A 42 -28.43 4.15 -34.11
C ILE A 42 -29.40 5.31 -34.36
N THR A 43 -30.21 5.23 -35.41
CA THR A 43 -31.20 6.25 -35.75
C THR A 43 -32.60 5.79 -35.35
N LEU A 44 -33.32 6.61 -34.59
CA LEU A 44 -34.65 6.35 -34.04
C LEU A 44 -35.55 7.56 -34.34
N SER A 45 -36.17 7.58 -35.52
CA SER A 45 -36.93 8.73 -36.01
C SER A 45 -36.06 10.00 -36.03
N ASP A 46 -36.41 11.05 -35.28
CA ASP A 46 -35.65 12.31 -35.17
C ASP A 46 -34.48 12.22 -34.17
N TYR A 47 -34.39 11.12 -33.41
CA TYR A 47 -33.29 10.86 -32.48
C TYR A 47 -32.16 10.10 -33.17
N GLU A 48 -30.95 10.40 -32.72
CA GLU A 48 -29.74 9.75 -33.18
C GLU A 48 -28.82 9.47 -31.99
N ILE A 49 -28.39 8.23 -31.84
CA ILE A 49 -27.51 7.79 -30.78
C ILE A 49 -26.17 7.44 -31.39
N SER A 50 -25.12 8.16 -31.01
CA SER A 50 -23.75 7.91 -31.43
C SER A 50 -22.95 7.33 -30.27
N ILE A 51 -22.32 6.18 -30.47
CA ILE A 51 -21.58 5.47 -29.43
C ILE A 51 -20.14 5.31 -29.89
N VAL A 52 -19.19 5.62 -29.02
CA VAL A 52 -17.76 5.42 -29.25
C VAL A 52 -17.22 4.63 -28.07
N ASN A 53 -16.82 3.38 -28.31
CA ASN A 53 -16.15 2.55 -27.32
C ASN A 53 -14.63 2.82 -27.31
N GLY A 54 -14.04 2.95 -26.12
CA GLY A 54 -12.62 3.25 -25.92
C GLY A 54 -12.17 3.02 -24.48
N GLU A 55 -11.06 3.65 -24.06
CA GLU A 55 -10.66 3.67 -22.64
C GLU A 55 -11.75 4.33 -21.77
N ASN A 56 -12.32 5.43 -22.27
CA ASN A 56 -13.60 5.99 -21.83
C ASN A 56 -14.57 5.85 -22.99
N SER A 57 -15.69 5.17 -22.77
CA SER A 57 -16.71 5.01 -23.79
C SER A 57 -17.77 6.08 -23.65
N THR A 58 -18.27 6.59 -24.78
CA THR A 58 -19.21 7.71 -24.80
C THR A 58 -20.45 7.33 -25.60
N ALA A 59 -21.63 7.69 -25.11
CA ALA A 59 -22.89 7.60 -25.84
C ALA A 59 -23.53 8.99 -25.87
N THR A 60 -23.73 9.52 -27.07
CA THR A 60 -24.31 10.85 -27.29
C THR A 60 -25.69 10.69 -27.92
N VAL A 61 -26.72 11.25 -27.29
CA VAL A 61 -28.08 11.29 -27.80
C VAL A 61 -28.33 12.66 -28.42
N ASN A 62 -28.61 12.68 -29.72
CA ASN A 62 -28.93 13.85 -30.50
C ASN A 62 -30.41 13.83 -30.90
N TYR A 63 -31.02 15.00 -31.06
CA TYR A 63 -32.35 15.19 -31.64
C TYR A 63 -32.29 16.28 -32.71
N ALA A 64 -32.71 15.96 -33.94
CA ALA A 64 -32.64 16.87 -35.08
C ALA A 64 -31.25 17.54 -35.27
N GLY A 65 -30.17 16.79 -34.99
CA GLY A 65 -28.78 17.26 -35.10
C GLY A 65 -28.24 18.07 -33.92
N LYS A 66 -29.02 18.27 -32.85
CA LYS A 66 -28.58 18.91 -31.60
C LYS A 66 -28.32 17.87 -30.51
N GLU A 67 -27.17 17.96 -29.83
CA GLU A 67 -26.86 17.15 -28.65
C GLU A 67 -27.84 17.46 -27.51
N LEU A 68 -28.51 16.42 -27.02
CA LEU A 68 -29.41 16.48 -25.88
C LEU A 68 -28.74 16.01 -24.61
N GLU A 69 -28.05 14.87 -24.68
CA GLU A 69 -27.40 14.23 -23.55
C GLU A 69 -26.13 13.52 -24.01
N LYS A 70 -25.09 13.58 -23.17
CA LYS A 70 -23.85 12.84 -23.38
C LYS A 70 -23.54 12.01 -22.14
N ILE A 71 -23.50 10.70 -22.31
CA ILE A 71 -23.19 9.75 -21.27
C ILE A 71 -21.75 9.26 -21.48
N ASP A 72 -20.90 9.58 -20.51
CA ASP A 72 -19.54 9.07 -20.45
C ASP A 72 -19.49 7.91 -19.44
N ILE A 73 -18.96 6.76 -19.88
CA ILE A 73 -18.72 5.59 -19.04
C ILE A 73 -17.21 5.30 -19.01
N ASP A 74 -16.64 5.37 -17.81
CA ASP A 74 -15.20 5.14 -17.61
C ASP A 74 -14.92 3.65 -17.41
N PHE A 75 -13.83 3.15 -18.02
CA PHE A 75 -13.38 1.76 -17.87
C PHE A 75 -14.52 0.76 -18.09
N ALA A 76 -15.35 1.04 -19.08
CA ALA A 76 -16.48 0.21 -19.46
C ALA A 76 -16.70 0.39 -20.96
N SER A 77 -17.25 -0.63 -21.58
CA SER A 77 -17.65 -0.58 -22.99
C SER A 77 -19.14 -0.84 -23.09
N PHE A 78 -19.82 -0.07 -23.94
CA PHE A 78 -21.18 -0.39 -24.33
C PHE A 78 -21.16 -1.67 -25.15
N SER A 79 -21.89 -2.69 -24.71
CA SER A 79 -21.98 -3.98 -25.41
C SER A 79 -23.18 -4.04 -26.35
N THR A 80 -24.31 -3.53 -25.87
CA THR A 80 -25.60 -3.67 -26.55
C THR A 80 -26.45 -2.45 -26.26
N VAL A 81 -27.21 -2.00 -27.26
CA VAL A 81 -28.31 -1.05 -27.03
C VAL A 81 -29.62 -1.70 -27.40
N HIS A 82 -30.59 -1.62 -26.51
CA HIS A 82 -31.96 -2.01 -26.81
C HIS A 82 -32.86 -0.79 -26.88
N THR A 83 -33.77 -0.78 -27.85
CA THR A 83 -34.73 0.31 -28.02
C THR A 83 -36.15 -0.23 -28.08
N TRP A 84 -37.11 0.45 -27.45
CA TRP A 84 -38.53 0.11 -27.56
C TRP A 84 -39.38 1.37 -27.45
N ASN A 85 -40.61 1.31 -27.96
CA ASN A 85 -41.54 2.43 -27.94
C ASN A 85 -42.69 2.17 -26.99
N VAL A 86 -43.16 3.20 -26.29
CA VAL A 86 -44.40 3.17 -25.53
C VAL A 86 -45.16 4.45 -25.85
N LYS A 87 -46.23 4.33 -26.65
CA LYS A 87 -47.00 5.47 -27.17
C LYS A 87 -46.08 6.44 -27.95
N ASP A 88 -45.92 7.66 -27.45
CA ASP A 88 -45.14 8.78 -27.99
C ASP A 88 -43.71 8.86 -27.46
N LYS A 89 -43.31 7.90 -26.61
CA LYS A 89 -41.99 7.86 -25.97
C LYS A 89 -41.13 6.74 -26.54
N VAL A 90 -39.84 7.02 -26.68
CA VAL A 90 -38.81 6.04 -27.05
C VAL A 90 -37.95 5.77 -25.82
N TYR A 91 -37.73 4.51 -25.50
CA TYR A 91 -36.84 4.11 -24.42
C TYR A 91 -35.60 3.44 -25.00
N VAL A 92 -34.48 3.72 -24.34
CA VAL A 92 -33.17 3.18 -24.74
C VAL A 92 -32.49 2.58 -23.53
N LEU A 93 -32.25 1.29 -23.57
CA LEU A 93 -31.43 0.58 -22.58
C LEU A 93 -30.03 0.43 -23.13
N PHE A 94 -29.06 0.97 -22.40
CA PHE A 94 -27.64 0.81 -22.71
C PHE A 94 -27.05 -0.24 -21.78
N GLU A 95 -26.62 -1.36 -22.34
CA GLU A 95 -25.82 -2.34 -21.62
C GLU A 95 -24.35 -1.92 -21.66
N ASN A 96 -23.71 -1.93 -20.50
CA ASN A 96 -22.29 -1.72 -20.38
C ASN A 96 -21.60 -2.86 -19.63
N LYS A 97 -20.43 -3.25 -20.12
CA LYS A 97 -19.52 -4.20 -19.47
C LYS A 97 -18.38 -3.43 -18.84
N LYS A 98 -18.20 -3.57 -17.53
CA LYS A 98 -17.11 -2.95 -16.78
C LYS A 98 -15.79 -3.68 -17.09
N GLN A 99 -14.71 -2.93 -17.23
CA GLN A 99 -13.35 -3.44 -17.33
C GLN A 99 -12.83 -3.83 -15.94
N GLY A 100 -12.24 -5.01 -15.81
CA GLY A 100 -11.76 -5.59 -14.55
C GLY A 100 -11.96 -7.11 -14.52
N THR A 101 -11.34 -7.81 -13.56
CA THR A 101 -11.43 -9.29 -13.51
C THR A 101 -12.82 -9.80 -13.11
N GLY A 102 -13.62 -8.99 -12.42
CA GLY A 102 -14.96 -9.40 -11.97
C GLY A 102 -16.08 -9.34 -13.03
N GLY A 103 -15.78 -8.82 -14.23
CA GLY A 103 -16.65 -8.98 -15.39
C GLY A 103 -18.10 -8.54 -15.22
N TYR A 104 -18.33 -7.42 -14.54
CA TYR A 104 -19.69 -6.95 -14.22
C TYR A 104 -20.39 -6.34 -15.43
N THR A 105 -21.67 -6.68 -15.56
CA THR A 105 -22.61 -6.03 -16.49
C THR A 105 -23.53 -5.11 -15.69
N GLN A 106 -23.73 -3.90 -16.20
CA GLN A 106 -24.73 -2.97 -15.70
C GLN A 106 -25.47 -2.37 -16.89
N PHE A 107 -26.70 -1.94 -16.69
CA PHE A 107 -27.43 -1.20 -17.70
C PHE A 107 -28.15 -0.02 -17.10
N PHE A 108 -28.44 0.96 -17.93
CA PHE A 108 -29.30 2.08 -17.58
C PHE A 108 -30.33 2.29 -18.69
N VAL A 109 -31.46 2.90 -18.33
CA VAL A 109 -32.56 3.19 -19.25
C VAL A 109 -32.72 4.70 -19.35
N MET A 110 -32.74 5.18 -20.58
CA MET A 110 -33.09 6.54 -20.97
C MET A 110 -34.52 6.59 -21.49
N GLU A 111 -35.26 7.62 -21.12
CA GLU A 111 -36.51 8.02 -21.76
C GLU A 111 -36.23 9.17 -22.73
N LEU A 112 -36.68 9.04 -23.97
CA LEU A 112 -36.60 10.05 -25.03
C LEU A 112 -38.02 10.46 -25.45
N ALA A 113 -38.36 11.73 -25.27
CA ALA A 113 -39.65 12.28 -25.67
C ALA A 113 -39.54 13.78 -25.99
N GLU A 114 -40.25 14.27 -27.01
CA GLU A 114 -40.40 15.70 -27.33
C GLU A 114 -39.08 16.50 -27.40
N GLY A 115 -38.00 15.91 -27.90
CA GLY A 115 -36.68 16.59 -27.97
C GLY A 115 -35.95 16.67 -26.62
N HIS A 116 -36.35 15.87 -25.63
CA HIS A 116 -35.67 15.66 -24.36
C HIS A 116 -35.14 14.22 -24.24
N ALA A 117 -34.12 14.06 -23.38
CA ALA A 117 -33.53 12.79 -23.00
C ALA A 117 -33.24 12.80 -21.49
N GLU A 118 -33.70 11.78 -20.74
CA GLU A 118 -33.47 11.68 -19.30
C GLU A 118 -33.15 10.23 -18.88
N GLN A 119 -32.18 10.04 -17.99
CA GLN A 119 -31.92 8.73 -17.39
C GLN A 119 -32.97 8.41 -16.32
N VAL A 120 -33.86 7.47 -16.61
CA VAL A 120 -34.95 7.07 -15.71
C VAL A 120 -34.61 5.86 -14.82
N TYR A 121 -33.54 5.12 -15.17
CA TYR A 121 -33.13 3.96 -14.40
C TYR A 121 -31.64 3.65 -14.52
N LEU A 122 -31.03 3.18 -13.44
CA LEU A 122 -29.70 2.56 -13.41
C LEU A 122 -29.82 1.24 -12.65
N SER A 123 -29.38 0.14 -13.25
CA SER A 123 -29.42 -1.18 -12.65
C SER A 123 -28.36 -1.33 -11.55
N GLU A 124 -28.52 -2.34 -10.70
CA GLU A 124 -27.39 -2.84 -9.92
C GLU A 124 -26.34 -3.45 -10.88
N GLU A 125 -25.13 -3.64 -10.37
CA GLU A 125 -24.09 -4.34 -11.11
C GLU A 125 -24.28 -5.85 -10.93
N TYR A 126 -24.30 -6.57 -12.04
CA TYR A 126 -24.54 -8.00 -12.09
C TYR A 126 -23.25 -8.72 -12.54
N PRO A 127 -22.60 -9.52 -11.67
CA PRO A 127 -21.41 -10.28 -12.04
C PRO A 127 -21.71 -11.24 -13.19
N SER A 128 -20.97 -11.11 -14.30
CA SER A 128 -21.20 -11.89 -15.53
C SER A 128 -22.65 -11.77 -16.04
N GLY A 129 -23.31 -10.62 -15.81
CA GLY A 129 -24.72 -10.43 -16.12
C GLY A 129 -25.00 -10.50 -17.62
N ILE A 130 -26.00 -11.26 -18.00
CA ILE A 130 -26.57 -11.28 -19.35
C ILE A 130 -27.96 -10.67 -19.25
N VAL A 131 -28.14 -9.55 -19.94
CA VAL A 131 -29.42 -8.85 -20.01
C VAL A 131 -30.15 -9.34 -21.27
N LYS A 132 -31.44 -9.65 -21.15
CA LYS A 132 -32.32 -10.04 -22.24
C LYS A 132 -33.63 -9.29 -22.11
N LEU A 133 -34.04 -8.58 -23.15
CA LEU A 133 -35.35 -7.96 -23.23
C LEU A 133 -36.33 -8.91 -23.93
N ASN A 134 -37.39 -9.28 -23.23
CA ASN A 134 -38.51 -10.05 -23.76
C ASN A 134 -39.74 -9.14 -23.91
N GLU A 135 -40.81 -9.60 -24.57
CA GLU A 135 -42.00 -8.79 -24.90
C GLU A 135 -42.65 -8.05 -23.71
N ASP A 136 -42.43 -8.50 -22.47
CA ASP A 136 -43.02 -7.94 -21.25
C ASP A 136 -42.05 -7.80 -20.06
N LYS A 137 -40.74 -7.99 -20.25
CA LYS A 137 -39.77 -7.94 -19.15
C LYS A 137 -38.31 -7.75 -19.57
N ILE A 138 -37.51 -7.22 -18.66
CA ILE A 138 -36.04 -7.26 -18.72
C ILE A 138 -35.58 -8.39 -17.80
N ASP A 139 -34.93 -9.40 -18.34
CA ASP A 139 -34.35 -10.49 -17.58
C ASP A 139 -32.85 -10.30 -17.48
N VAL A 140 -32.31 -10.39 -16.27
CA VAL A 140 -30.87 -10.33 -16.04
C VAL A 140 -30.44 -11.62 -15.41
N THR A 141 -29.69 -12.46 -16.11
CA THR A 141 -29.12 -13.69 -15.54
C THR A 141 -27.68 -13.42 -15.15
N TYR A 142 -27.26 -13.77 -13.93
CA TYR A 142 -25.94 -13.42 -13.40
C TYR A 142 -25.45 -14.45 -12.38
N MET A 143 -24.14 -14.47 -12.11
CA MET A 143 -23.58 -15.28 -11.03
C MET A 143 -23.74 -14.54 -9.71
N ASP A 144 -24.45 -15.10 -8.74
CA ASP A 144 -24.53 -14.53 -7.40
C ASP A 144 -23.17 -14.68 -6.71
N ALA A 145 -22.48 -13.56 -6.52
CA ALA A 145 -21.12 -13.56 -5.99
C ALA A 145 -20.99 -14.02 -4.52
N ASN A 146 -22.09 -14.20 -3.79
CA ASN A 146 -22.05 -14.74 -2.41
C ASN A 146 -22.20 -16.26 -2.39
N THR A 147 -22.99 -16.81 -3.31
CA THR A 147 -23.33 -18.24 -3.36
C THR A 147 -22.61 -18.99 -4.48
N ASN A 148 -22.03 -18.27 -5.44
CA ASN A 148 -21.43 -18.80 -6.67
C ASN A 148 -22.41 -19.67 -7.48
N GLN A 149 -23.70 -19.31 -7.44
CA GLN A 149 -24.77 -19.94 -8.21
C GLN A 149 -25.31 -18.96 -9.25
N ILE A 150 -25.69 -19.49 -10.42
CA ILE A 150 -26.37 -18.69 -11.42
C ILE A 150 -27.75 -18.36 -10.90
N ASP A 151 -28.12 -17.11 -11.07
CA ASP A 151 -29.32 -16.53 -10.52
C ASP A 151 -29.84 -15.49 -11.55
N ARG A 152 -31.06 -14.98 -11.44
CA ARG A 152 -31.65 -14.06 -12.42
C ARG A 152 -32.57 -13.02 -11.81
N VAL A 153 -32.45 -11.73 -12.06
CA VAL A 153 -33.54 -10.80 -11.68
C VAL A 153 -34.41 -10.54 -12.91
N SER A 154 -35.72 -10.70 -12.74
CA SER A 154 -36.69 -10.36 -13.78
C SER A 154 -37.36 -9.02 -13.43
N PHE A 155 -37.42 -8.09 -14.38
CA PHE A 155 -38.11 -6.81 -14.25
C PHE A 155 -39.32 -6.82 -15.19
N LEU A 156 -40.50 -7.14 -14.66
CA LEU A 156 -41.77 -7.25 -15.40
C LEU A 156 -42.32 -5.88 -15.82
N LYS A 157 -43.19 -5.86 -16.83
CA LYS A 157 -44.06 -4.74 -17.24
C LYS A 157 -44.82 -4.10 -16.06
N ASP A 158 -45.22 -4.90 -15.08
CA ASP A 158 -45.98 -4.48 -13.89
C ASP A 158 -45.11 -3.88 -12.77
N THR A 159 -43.78 -3.98 -12.91
CA THR A 159 -42.81 -3.36 -11.99
C THR A 159 -42.75 -1.84 -12.17
N TYR A 160 -43.41 -1.31 -13.20
CA TYR A 160 -43.32 0.06 -13.71
C TYR A 160 -44.73 0.58 -14.06
N HIS A 161 -45.31 1.39 -13.18
CA HIS A 161 -46.62 2.03 -13.37
C HIS A 161 -46.51 3.30 -14.22
N GLN A 162 -47.21 3.34 -15.35
CA GLN A 162 -47.47 4.57 -16.09
C GLN A 162 -48.57 5.38 -15.39
N LYS A 163 -48.24 6.58 -14.89
CA LYS A 163 -49.19 7.57 -14.38
C LYS A 163 -50.05 8.11 -15.52
N GLN A 164 -51.18 8.74 -15.17
CA GLN A 164 -52.12 9.31 -16.14
C GLN A 164 -51.51 10.38 -17.06
N ASP A 165 -50.40 10.99 -16.66
CA ASP A 165 -49.61 11.95 -17.44
C ASP A 165 -48.56 11.29 -18.35
N GLY A 166 -48.52 9.95 -18.42
CA GLY A 166 -47.58 9.21 -19.24
C GLY A 166 -46.22 8.94 -18.58
N THR A 167 -45.94 9.41 -17.35
CA THR A 167 -44.68 9.11 -16.64
C THR A 167 -44.67 7.73 -15.98
N ILE A 168 -43.54 7.02 -15.97
CA ILE A 168 -43.43 5.67 -15.43
C ILE A 168 -42.78 5.66 -14.03
N THR A 169 -43.31 4.90 -13.05
CA THR A 169 -42.78 4.77 -11.67
C THR A 169 -42.73 3.33 -11.16
N ARG A 170 -41.65 2.95 -10.43
CA ARG A 170 -41.33 1.54 -10.10
C ARG A 170 -41.91 1.01 -8.76
N ILE A 171 -42.24 -0.29 -8.66
CA ILE A 171 -42.43 -1.07 -7.39
C ILE A 171 -41.45 -2.27 -7.38
N ALA A 172 -40.87 -2.65 -6.24
CA ALA A 172 -39.65 -3.49 -6.14
C ALA A 172 -39.76 -5.02 -6.46
N THR A 173 -38.60 -5.54 -6.92
CA THR A 173 -38.03 -6.93 -6.96
C THR A 173 -38.79 -8.06 -7.67
N GLY A 174 -38.19 -8.63 -8.73
CA GLY A 174 -38.64 -9.87 -9.39
C GLY A 174 -37.63 -11.02 -9.34
N GLU A 175 -38.19 -12.25 -9.38
CA GLU A 175 -37.57 -13.55 -9.09
C GLU A 175 -36.72 -14.17 -10.22
N LYS A 176 -35.98 -15.24 -9.85
CA LYS A 176 -34.79 -15.79 -10.51
C LYS A 176 -34.93 -17.21 -11.09
N ALA A 177 -34.52 -17.42 -12.36
CA ALA A 177 -34.42 -18.72 -13.06
C ALA A 177 -33.43 -18.77 -14.28
N VAL A 178 -32.72 -19.89 -14.53
CA VAL A 178 -31.46 -19.99 -15.34
C VAL A 178 -31.53 -20.91 -16.61
N ALA A 179 -30.65 -20.68 -17.63
CA ALA A 179 -29.86 -21.64 -18.50
C ALA A 179 -29.78 -21.31 -20.05
N PRO A 180 -28.99 -22.01 -20.94
CA PRO A 180 -27.65 -21.60 -21.48
C PRO A 180 -27.36 -21.79 -23.04
N GLN A 181 -26.09 -21.53 -23.48
CA GLN A 181 -25.31 -21.85 -24.74
C GLN A 181 -25.42 -20.98 -26.03
N GLU A 182 -24.49 -20.87 -27.01
CA GLU A 182 -22.99 -20.93 -27.24
C GLU A 182 -22.70 -20.82 -28.79
N TRP A 183 -21.66 -20.08 -29.30
CA TRP A 183 -20.76 -20.46 -30.47
C TRP A 183 -19.63 -19.44 -30.85
N THR A 184 -18.70 -19.86 -31.75
CA THR A 184 -17.22 -19.67 -31.83
C THR A 184 -16.59 -18.87 -33.03
N PRO A 185 -15.23 -18.64 -33.08
CA PRO A 185 -14.49 -17.51 -33.73
C PRO A 185 -13.36 -17.87 -34.75
N GLN A 186 -12.45 -16.91 -35.11
CA GLN A 186 -11.15 -17.09 -35.82
C GLN A 186 -10.03 -16.06 -35.44
N ALA A 187 -8.74 -16.40 -35.67
CA ALA A 187 -7.56 -16.13 -34.80
C ALA A 187 -6.30 -15.49 -35.47
N TYR A 188 -5.27 -15.07 -34.69
CA TYR A 188 -3.80 -15.02 -35.03
C TYR A 188 -2.86 -15.02 -33.77
N SER A 189 -1.55 -15.38 -33.92
CA SER A 189 -0.55 -16.02 -32.97
C SER A 189 0.78 -15.24 -32.61
N PHE A 190 1.40 -15.46 -31.43
CA PHE A 190 2.87 -15.38 -31.10
C PHE A 190 3.31 -16.36 -29.96
N GLN A 191 4.62 -16.69 -29.86
CA GLN A 191 5.24 -17.85 -29.14
C GLN A 191 5.89 -17.55 -27.76
N SER A 192 5.90 -18.54 -26.85
CA SER A 192 6.65 -18.57 -25.58
C SER A 192 7.56 -19.81 -25.47
N ALA A 193 8.66 -19.68 -24.70
CA ALA A 193 9.59 -20.75 -24.36
C ALA A 193 9.48 -21.11 -22.87
N GLY A 194 8.92 -22.29 -22.61
CA GLY A 194 8.77 -22.91 -21.29
C GLY A 194 7.85 -24.12 -21.47
N ALA A 195 8.28 -25.31 -21.05
CA ALA A 195 7.52 -26.54 -21.28
C ALA A 195 6.17 -26.48 -20.54
N SER A 196 5.10 -26.09 -21.24
CA SER A 196 3.73 -26.17 -20.74
C SER A 196 3.38 -27.64 -20.59
N ILE A 197 3.24 -28.13 -19.36
CA ILE A 197 2.52 -29.39 -19.15
C ILE A 197 1.06 -29.05 -19.42
N LYS A 198 0.59 -29.30 -20.64
CA LYS A 198 -0.76 -28.95 -21.05
C LYS A 198 -1.77 -29.71 -20.18
N GLY A 199 -2.68 -28.98 -19.54
CA GLY A 199 -3.82 -29.53 -18.84
C GLY A 199 -3.55 -30.11 -17.45
N GLU A 200 -2.38 -29.85 -16.85
CA GLU A 200 -2.11 -30.26 -15.47
C GLU A 200 -1.64 -29.09 -14.61
N ASN A 201 -2.20 -29.00 -13.40
CA ASN A 201 -1.78 -28.02 -12.42
C ASN A 201 -0.44 -28.44 -11.78
N PRO A 202 0.54 -27.53 -11.66
CA PRO A 202 1.72 -27.73 -10.82
C PRO A 202 1.38 -28.13 -9.38
N THR A 203 2.38 -28.68 -8.69
CA THR A 203 2.29 -28.90 -7.24
C THR A 203 2.13 -27.56 -6.50
N VAL A 204 1.56 -27.61 -5.28
CA VAL A 204 1.43 -26.42 -4.42
C VAL A 204 2.76 -25.69 -4.22
N SER A 205 3.85 -26.43 -4.00
CA SER A 205 5.19 -25.86 -3.84
C SER A 205 5.64 -25.13 -5.11
N GLN A 206 5.40 -25.70 -6.29
CA GLN A 206 5.70 -25.03 -7.57
C GLN A 206 4.86 -23.77 -7.78
N PHE A 207 3.56 -23.77 -7.47
CA PHE A 207 2.74 -22.55 -7.54
C PHE A 207 3.24 -21.47 -6.59
N ASN A 208 3.50 -21.82 -5.33
CA ASN A 208 3.99 -20.90 -4.32
C ASN A 208 5.33 -20.28 -4.77
N SER A 209 6.27 -21.07 -5.30
CA SER A 209 7.51 -20.55 -5.90
C SER A 209 7.25 -19.63 -7.10
N MET A 210 6.46 -20.04 -8.09
CA MET A 210 6.16 -19.22 -9.27
C MET A 210 5.55 -17.86 -8.89
N LEU A 211 4.50 -17.86 -8.06
CA LEU A 211 3.84 -16.63 -7.58
C LEU A 211 4.81 -15.74 -6.79
N THR A 212 5.70 -16.34 -5.99
CA THR A 212 6.73 -15.58 -5.24
C THR A 212 7.74 -14.93 -6.18
N GLU A 213 8.30 -15.70 -7.11
CA GLU A 213 9.35 -15.26 -8.03
C GLU A 213 8.85 -14.13 -8.95
N GLU A 214 7.68 -14.30 -9.56
CA GLU A 214 7.11 -13.29 -10.47
C GLU A 214 6.77 -12.00 -9.71
N ALA A 215 6.24 -12.10 -8.49
CA ALA A 215 5.93 -10.94 -7.66
C ALA A 215 7.19 -10.17 -7.24
N ILE A 216 8.23 -10.87 -6.76
CA ILE A 216 9.53 -10.25 -6.43
C ILE A 216 10.14 -9.57 -7.66
N SER A 217 10.15 -10.26 -8.81
CA SER A 217 10.70 -9.71 -10.05
C SER A 217 9.98 -8.43 -10.49
N ALA A 218 8.67 -8.35 -10.26
CA ALA A 218 7.86 -7.18 -10.61
C ALA A 218 7.88 -6.05 -9.57
N GLY A 219 8.50 -6.26 -8.41
CA GLY A 219 8.51 -5.31 -7.29
C GLY A 219 7.17 -5.18 -6.59
N VAL A 220 6.41 -6.27 -6.48
CA VAL A 220 5.10 -6.33 -5.81
C VAL A 220 5.17 -7.34 -4.66
N PRO A 221 4.54 -7.09 -3.49
CA PRO A 221 4.56 -8.05 -2.39
C PRO A 221 4.00 -9.44 -2.79
N PRO A 222 4.78 -10.52 -2.68
CA PRO A 222 4.31 -11.88 -2.93
C PRO A 222 3.06 -12.30 -2.17
N GLU A 223 2.89 -11.82 -0.93
CA GLU A 223 1.71 -12.06 -0.12
C GLU A 223 0.43 -11.62 -0.84
N LEU A 224 0.50 -10.49 -1.55
CA LEU A 224 -0.62 -9.93 -2.27
C LEU A 224 -0.96 -10.75 -3.52
N ILE A 225 0.04 -11.07 -4.34
CA ILE A 225 -0.16 -11.85 -5.57
C ILE A 225 -0.67 -13.26 -5.25
N LYS A 226 -0.16 -13.88 -4.19
CA LYS A 226 -0.65 -15.17 -3.68
C LYS A 226 -2.10 -15.10 -3.22
N ALA A 227 -2.47 -14.05 -2.48
CA ALA A 227 -3.83 -13.86 -2.02
C ALA A 227 -4.82 -13.59 -3.16
N ILE A 228 -4.41 -12.81 -4.17
CA ILE A 228 -5.20 -12.59 -5.40
C ILE A 228 -5.37 -13.91 -6.15
N ALA A 229 -4.29 -14.60 -6.51
CA ALA A 229 -4.37 -15.90 -7.19
C ALA A 229 -5.20 -16.94 -6.41
N TRP A 230 -5.18 -16.88 -5.07
CA TRP A 230 -6.01 -17.72 -4.24
C TRP A 230 -7.49 -17.36 -4.34
N GLN A 231 -7.81 -16.06 -4.24
CA GLN A 231 -9.17 -15.56 -4.41
C GLN A 231 -9.74 -15.86 -5.79
N GLU A 232 -8.90 -15.76 -6.82
CA GLU A 232 -9.31 -15.90 -8.21
C GLU A 232 -9.54 -17.36 -8.61
N SER A 233 -8.68 -18.29 -8.19
CA SER A 233 -8.79 -19.68 -8.64
C SER A 233 -8.33 -20.74 -7.65
N THR A 234 -8.03 -20.38 -6.40
CA THR A 234 -7.39 -21.27 -5.41
C THR A 234 -6.07 -21.85 -5.90
N TRP A 235 -5.27 -21.01 -6.59
CA TRP A 235 -4.02 -21.40 -7.29
C TRP A 235 -4.20 -22.52 -8.30
N LYS A 236 -5.18 -22.38 -9.20
CA LYS A 236 -5.40 -23.33 -10.30
C LYS A 236 -5.39 -22.62 -11.63
N GLN A 237 -4.73 -23.24 -12.61
CA GLN A 237 -4.80 -22.84 -14.01
C GLN A 237 -5.81 -23.72 -14.76
N PHE A 238 -5.84 -25.01 -14.44
CA PHE A 238 -6.65 -26.02 -15.11
C PHE A 238 -7.68 -26.61 -14.14
N ARG A 239 -8.80 -27.10 -14.68
CA ARG A 239 -9.84 -27.77 -13.90
C ARG A 239 -9.32 -29.11 -13.39
N THR A 240 -9.63 -29.44 -12.14
CA THR A 240 -9.15 -30.68 -11.49
C THR A 240 -10.10 -31.85 -11.66
N ASN A 241 -11.37 -31.58 -11.98
CA ASN A 241 -12.44 -32.56 -12.14
C ASN A 241 -13.26 -32.23 -13.40
N ASP A 242 -13.95 -33.23 -13.93
CA ASP A 242 -14.97 -33.04 -14.94
C ASP A 242 -16.18 -32.29 -14.33
N GLU A 243 -16.74 -31.33 -15.07
CA GLU A 243 -17.96 -30.64 -14.67
C GLU A 243 -19.18 -31.54 -14.90
N PRO A 244 -20.14 -31.61 -13.95
CA PRO A 244 -21.37 -32.39 -14.12
C PRO A 244 -22.19 -32.00 -15.36
N SER A 245 -22.05 -30.76 -15.84
CA SER A 245 -22.70 -30.27 -17.06
C SER A 245 -22.11 -30.84 -18.36
N GLY A 246 -20.92 -31.45 -18.31
CA GLY A 246 -20.20 -31.95 -19.48
C GLY A 246 -19.56 -30.85 -20.35
N LEU A 247 -19.78 -29.58 -20.04
CA LEU A 247 -19.24 -28.43 -20.78
C LEU A 247 -17.71 -28.31 -20.63
N TRP A 248 -17.18 -28.72 -19.48
CA TRP A 248 -15.75 -28.64 -19.18
C TRP A 248 -15.25 -29.96 -18.62
N LYS A 249 -14.04 -30.33 -19.01
CA LYS A 249 -13.36 -31.55 -18.58
C LYS A 249 -12.20 -31.23 -17.67
N LYS A 250 -11.79 -32.22 -16.90
CA LYS A 250 -10.53 -32.20 -16.17
C LYS A 250 -9.40 -31.88 -17.16
N GLY A 251 -8.55 -30.93 -16.76
CA GLY A 251 -7.43 -30.44 -17.56
C GLY A 251 -7.77 -29.29 -18.51
N ASP A 252 -9.05 -28.94 -18.67
CA ASP A 252 -9.39 -27.71 -19.39
C ASP A 252 -8.90 -26.48 -18.62
N PRO A 253 -8.41 -25.44 -19.31
CA PRO A 253 -8.11 -24.15 -18.68
C PRO A 253 -9.34 -23.62 -17.93
N ILE A 254 -9.11 -23.06 -16.74
CA ILE A 254 -10.17 -22.37 -16.02
C ILE A 254 -10.51 -21.10 -16.81
N VAL A 255 -11.74 -21.06 -17.31
CA VAL A 255 -12.37 -19.87 -17.86
C VAL A 255 -13.67 -19.67 -17.09
N SER A 256 -13.79 -18.53 -16.41
CA SER A 256 -15.02 -18.14 -15.71
C SER A 256 -16.08 -17.66 -16.69
N PHE A 257 -17.32 -17.51 -16.20
CA PHE A 257 -18.47 -17.11 -17.02
C PHE A 257 -18.33 -15.69 -17.60
N ASP A 258 -17.58 -14.81 -16.95
CA ASP A 258 -17.23 -13.48 -17.49
C ASP A 258 -16.05 -13.50 -18.46
N GLY A 259 -15.48 -14.67 -18.76
CA GLY A 259 -14.34 -14.81 -19.66
C GLY A 259 -12.99 -14.62 -18.97
N GLY A 260 -12.93 -14.55 -17.64
CA GLY A 260 -11.69 -14.52 -16.88
C GLY A 260 -10.88 -15.80 -17.06
N ILE A 261 -9.62 -15.67 -17.46
CA ILE A 261 -8.78 -16.80 -17.85
C ILE A 261 -7.73 -17.11 -16.77
N GLY A 262 -7.65 -18.37 -16.37
CA GLY A 262 -6.52 -18.98 -15.66
C GLY A 262 -6.35 -18.51 -14.22
N ILE A 263 -5.15 -18.70 -13.68
CA ILE A 263 -4.85 -18.53 -12.25
C ILE A 263 -5.10 -17.12 -11.69
N MET A 264 -4.97 -16.09 -12.53
CA MET A 264 -5.22 -14.70 -12.14
C MET A 264 -6.56 -14.15 -12.67
N GLN A 265 -7.38 -14.99 -13.31
CA GLN A 265 -8.69 -14.64 -13.91
C GLN A 265 -8.62 -13.38 -14.78
N ILE A 266 -7.73 -13.40 -15.79
CA ILE A 266 -7.49 -12.25 -16.66
C ILE A 266 -8.66 -12.08 -17.62
N THR A 267 -9.35 -10.94 -17.52
CA THR A 267 -10.50 -10.57 -18.36
C THR A 267 -10.16 -9.30 -19.13
N GLU A 268 -10.18 -9.36 -20.46
CA GLU A 268 -9.99 -8.19 -21.31
C GLU A 268 -10.93 -8.24 -22.52
N PRO A 269 -11.55 -7.11 -22.91
CA PRO A 269 -12.30 -7.04 -24.15
C PRO A 269 -11.35 -7.18 -25.35
N ASN A 270 -11.81 -7.85 -26.41
CA ASN A 270 -11.11 -7.96 -27.70
C ASN A 270 -9.72 -8.61 -27.64
N MET A 271 -9.56 -9.59 -26.74
CA MET A 271 -8.30 -10.33 -26.59
C MET A 271 -7.93 -11.06 -27.89
N LYS A 272 -6.69 -10.83 -28.37
CA LYS A 272 -6.17 -11.57 -29.53
C LYS A 272 -6.03 -13.06 -29.20
N ALA A 273 -6.32 -13.91 -30.18
CA ALA A 273 -6.33 -15.37 -29.98
C ALA A 273 -4.98 -15.94 -29.52
N ASP A 274 -3.85 -15.30 -29.87
CA ASP A 274 -2.55 -15.67 -29.37
C ASP A 274 -2.41 -15.47 -27.88
N ARG A 275 -2.84 -14.30 -27.41
CA ARG A 275 -2.83 -13.90 -26.03
C ARG A 275 -3.78 -14.77 -25.22
N GLU A 276 -4.98 -15.00 -25.74
CA GLU A 276 -5.95 -15.91 -25.13
C GLU A 276 -5.37 -17.32 -24.96
N ARG A 277 -4.74 -17.87 -26.01
CA ARG A 277 -4.06 -19.17 -25.94
C ARG A 277 -2.97 -19.17 -24.87
N ARG A 278 -2.11 -18.15 -24.84
CA ARG A 278 -1.04 -18.06 -23.84
C ARG A 278 -1.60 -17.94 -22.42
N LEU A 279 -2.64 -17.14 -22.20
CA LEU A 279 -3.28 -17.03 -20.88
C LEU A 279 -3.90 -18.35 -20.42
N LYS A 280 -4.35 -19.20 -21.35
CA LYS A 280 -4.90 -20.53 -21.07
C LYS A 280 -3.81 -21.58 -20.82
N GLU A 281 -2.71 -21.55 -21.57
CA GLU A 281 -1.70 -22.64 -21.58
C GLU A 281 -0.44 -22.32 -20.76
N ASP A 282 -0.09 -21.06 -20.56
CA ASP A 282 1.16 -20.60 -19.94
C ASP A 282 0.87 -19.94 -18.58
N ILE A 283 1.09 -20.71 -17.51
CA ILE A 283 0.80 -20.31 -16.13
C ILE A 283 1.59 -19.06 -15.74
N ARG A 284 2.89 -18.99 -16.09
CA ARG A 284 3.72 -17.83 -15.74
C ARG A 284 3.27 -16.61 -16.51
N TYR A 285 2.94 -16.75 -17.78
CA TYR A 285 2.38 -15.66 -18.56
C TYR A 285 1.08 -15.13 -17.94
N ASN A 286 0.19 -16.02 -17.49
CA ASN A 286 -1.04 -15.62 -16.80
C ASN A 286 -0.76 -14.83 -15.50
N ILE A 287 0.18 -15.31 -14.68
CA ILE A 287 0.62 -14.61 -13.45
C ILE A 287 1.19 -13.22 -13.78
N GLN A 288 2.07 -13.15 -14.78
CA GLN A 288 2.72 -11.90 -15.21
C GLN A 288 1.70 -10.87 -15.71
N GLU A 289 0.70 -11.30 -16.48
CA GLU A 289 -0.37 -10.40 -16.94
C GLU A 289 -1.25 -9.91 -15.78
N GLY A 290 -1.54 -10.76 -14.79
CA GLY A 290 -2.24 -10.33 -13.56
C GLY A 290 -1.45 -9.26 -12.80
N ILE A 291 -0.15 -9.48 -12.62
CA ILE A 291 0.73 -8.49 -11.97
C ILE A 291 0.80 -7.19 -12.80
N ARG A 292 0.87 -7.28 -14.13
CA ARG A 292 0.85 -6.12 -15.04
C ARG A 292 -0.42 -5.28 -14.83
N ILE A 293 -1.58 -5.93 -14.82
CA ILE A 293 -2.87 -5.26 -14.59
C ILE A 293 -2.91 -4.63 -13.20
N LEU A 294 -2.48 -5.34 -12.15
CA LEU A 294 -2.45 -4.77 -10.79
C LEU A 294 -1.58 -3.51 -10.70
N LYS A 295 -0.41 -3.50 -11.36
CA LYS A 295 0.47 -2.32 -11.43
C LYS A 295 -0.13 -1.19 -12.26
N GLU A 296 -0.84 -1.52 -13.32
CA GLU A 296 -1.63 -0.55 -14.09
C GLU A 296 -2.69 0.10 -13.18
N LYS A 297 -3.45 -0.69 -12.40
CA LYS A 297 -4.42 -0.17 -11.43
C LYS A 297 -3.77 0.66 -10.34
N TRP A 298 -2.58 0.30 -9.86
CA TRP A 298 -1.80 1.14 -8.94
C TRP A 298 -1.50 2.52 -9.52
N SER A 299 -1.18 2.59 -10.82
CA SER A 299 -0.88 3.86 -11.49
C SER A 299 -2.08 4.81 -11.55
N TYR A 300 -3.32 4.32 -11.35
CA TYR A 300 -4.55 5.13 -11.36
C TYR A 300 -4.55 6.21 -10.27
N SER A 301 -3.75 6.00 -9.23
CA SER A 301 -3.50 7.00 -8.18
C SER A 301 -2.76 8.26 -8.68
N SER A 302 -2.09 8.18 -9.83
CA SER A 302 -1.31 9.30 -10.39
C SER A 302 -2.20 10.36 -11.04
N TRP A 303 -3.42 10.01 -11.46
CA TRP A 303 -4.42 10.90 -12.03
C TRP A 303 -5.71 10.93 -11.19
N SER A 304 -5.58 10.64 -9.89
CA SER A 304 -6.66 10.75 -8.89
C SER A 304 -7.91 9.92 -9.18
N ARG A 305 -7.79 8.82 -9.94
CA ARG A 305 -8.91 7.90 -10.19
C ARG A 305 -9.17 6.95 -9.03
N ILE A 306 -8.10 6.56 -8.34
CA ILE A 306 -8.15 5.91 -7.03
C ILE A 306 -7.34 6.73 -6.00
N PRO A 307 -7.69 6.66 -4.71
CA PRO A 307 -6.94 7.34 -3.67
C PRO A 307 -5.61 6.66 -3.39
N LYS A 308 -4.64 7.44 -2.92
CA LYS A 308 -3.41 6.95 -2.30
C LYS A 308 -3.65 6.68 -0.82
N ILE A 309 -2.89 5.75 -0.26
CA ILE A 309 -2.79 5.56 1.18
C ILE A 309 -1.37 5.95 1.61
N ASN A 310 -1.28 6.74 2.68
CA ASN A 310 -0.04 7.14 3.33
C ASN A 310 1.06 7.70 2.40
N GLY A 311 2.06 6.89 2.03
CA GLY A 311 3.19 7.30 1.21
C GLY A 311 3.09 6.82 -0.23
N ASN A 312 2.07 6.01 -0.56
CA ASN A 312 1.97 5.28 -1.83
C ASN A 312 3.28 4.49 -2.12
N ASP A 313 3.66 3.64 -1.18
CA ASP A 313 4.86 2.80 -1.20
C ASP A 313 4.49 1.37 -1.60
N MET A 314 4.96 0.94 -2.79
CA MET A 314 4.69 -0.40 -3.33
C MET A 314 5.21 -1.53 -2.44
N ASN A 315 6.13 -1.26 -1.50
CA ASN A 315 6.62 -2.27 -0.57
C ASN A 315 5.72 -2.44 0.66
N VAL A 316 4.72 -1.56 0.85
CA VAL A 316 3.80 -1.59 1.99
C VAL A 316 2.48 -2.21 1.55
N LEU A 317 2.10 -3.33 2.17
CA LEU A 317 0.89 -4.08 1.82
C LEU A 317 -0.36 -3.20 1.87
N GLU A 318 -0.53 -2.39 2.92
CA GLU A 318 -1.72 -1.56 3.08
C GLU A 318 -1.89 -0.48 2.02
N ASP A 319 -0.81 -0.02 1.39
CA ASP A 319 -0.87 1.02 0.37
C ASP A 319 -1.53 0.50 -0.94
N TRP A 320 -1.64 -0.82 -1.11
CA TRP A 320 -2.27 -1.47 -2.28
C TRP A 320 -3.80 -1.53 -2.24
N TYR A 321 -4.45 -1.19 -1.11
CA TYR A 321 -5.87 -1.48 -0.87
C TYR A 321 -6.79 -1.07 -2.03
N PHE A 322 -6.67 0.17 -2.51
CA PHE A 322 -7.50 0.67 -3.63
C PHE A 322 -7.09 0.12 -5.00
N SER A 323 -5.83 -0.30 -5.16
CA SER A 323 -5.38 -0.93 -6.40
C SER A 323 -5.92 -2.36 -6.51
N VAL A 324 -6.00 -3.07 -5.38
CA VAL A 324 -6.63 -4.39 -5.27
C VAL A 324 -8.14 -4.30 -5.52
N MET A 325 -8.79 -3.27 -4.97
CA MET A 325 -10.18 -2.94 -5.30
C MET A 325 -10.35 -2.77 -6.81
N ALA A 326 -9.51 -1.92 -7.43
CA ALA A 326 -9.57 -1.63 -8.85
C ALA A 326 -9.16 -2.80 -9.77
N TYR A 327 -8.41 -3.79 -9.25
CA TYR A 327 -8.09 -5.04 -9.96
C TYR A 327 -9.37 -5.82 -10.27
N ASN A 328 -10.25 -5.96 -9.27
CA ASN A 328 -11.57 -6.57 -9.47
C ASN A 328 -12.53 -5.64 -10.22
N GLY A 329 -12.53 -4.35 -9.88
CA GLY A 329 -13.27 -3.30 -10.58
C GLY A 329 -13.63 -2.12 -9.67
N ILE A 330 -13.69 -0.91 -10.23
CA ILE A 330 -14.09 0.31 -9.50
C ILE A 330 -15.62 0.47 -9.53
N SER A 331 -16.26 -0.37 -8.73
CA SER A 331 -17.68 -0.70 -8.84
C SER A 331 -18.33 -0.67 -7.46
N ARG A 332 -19.66 -0.56 -7.39
CA ARG A 332 -20.41 -0.54 -6.11
C ARG A 332 -20.20 -1.82 -5.30
N ARG A 333 -19.99 -2.97 -5.95
CA ARG A 333 -19.69 -4.24 -5.27
C ARG A 333 -18.44 -4.18 -4.40
N ASN A 334 -17.50 -3.31 -4.76
CA ASN A 334 -16.25 -3.11 -4.02
C ASN A 334 -16.29 -1.90 -3.08
N ASP A 335 -17.45 -1.28 -2.85
CA ASP A 335 -17.64 -0.25 -1.83
C ASP A 335 -17.79 -0.89 -0.43
N PRO A 336 -16.82 -0.69 0.49
CA PRO A 336 -16.88 -1.27 1.83
C PRO A 336 -17.94 -0.61 2.73
N GLN A 337 -18.55 0.51 2.33
CA GLN A 337 -19.71 1.08 3.02
C GLN A 337 -21.01 0.31 2.71
N TYR A 338 -21.12 -0.28 1.52
CA TYR A 338 -22.26 -1.12 1.14
C TYR A 338 -22.05 -2.59 1.50
N TYR A 339 -20.82 -3.11 1.37
CA TYR A 339 -20.49 -4.51 1.64
C TYR A 339 -19.38 -4.64 2.69
N PRO A 340 -19.63 -4.25 3.95
CA PRO A 340 -18.61 -4.18 4.98
C PRO A 340 -17.97 -5.55 5.21
N ASN A 341 -16.64 -5.61 5.13
CA ASN A 341 -15.82 -6.82 5.24
C ASN A 341 -16.07 -7.89 4.15
N ASN A 342 -16.81 -7.58 3.08
CA ASN A 342 -17.12 -8.55 2.03
C ASN A 342 -16.81 -8.04 0.62
N THR A 343 -16.10 -6.92 0.52
CA THR A 343 -15.53 -6.44 -0.74
C THR A 343 -14.35 -7.30 -1.17
N TYR A 344 -13.99 -7.27 -2.46
CA TYR A 344 -12.89 -8.06 -3.01
C TYR A 344 -11.59 -7.81 -2.25
N GLN A 345 -11.23 -6.55 -2.03
CA GLN A 345 -10.02 -6.19 -1.29
C GLN A 345 -10.07 -6.67 0.17
N ASP A 346 -11.21 -6.61 0.86
CA ASP A 346 -11.31 -7.10 2.24
C ASP A 346 -11.12 -8.62 2.32
N VAL A 347 -11.53 -9.36 1.28
CA VAL A 347 -11.34 -10.82 1.19
C VAL A 347 -9.87 -11.14 0.88
N VAL A 348 -9.23 -10.43 -0.04
CA VAL A 348 -7.80 -10.59 -0.36
C VAL A 348 -6.93 -10.38 0.89
N TYR A 349 -7.16 -9.30 1.65
CA TYR A 349 -6.37 -9.04 2.87
C TYR A 349 -6.63 -10.09 3.95
N ARG A 350 -7.84 -10.67 4.02
CA ARG A 350 -8.12 -11.80 4.92
C ARG A 350 -7.36 -13.06 4.52
N HIS A 351 -7.17 -13.32 3.23
CA HIS A 351 -6.32 -14.42 2.76
C HIS A 351 -4.85 -14.20 3.15
N ILE A 352 -4.37 -12.95 3.14
CA ILE A 352 -3.03 -12.61 3.66
C ILE A 352 -2.95 -12.96 5.16
N GLU A 353 -3.92 -12.52 5.96
CA GLU A 353 -3.96 -12.82 7.41
C GLU A 353 -3.98 -14.33 7.67
N ASN A 354 -4.84 -15.06 6.97
CA ASN A 354 -5.07 -16.49 7.22
C ASN A 354 -3.93 -17.38 6.73
N TYR A 355 -3.38 -17.10 5.54
CA TYR A 355 -2.48 -18.03 4.86
C TYR A 355 -1.04 -17.54 4.80
N ALA A 356 -0.78 -16.23 4.75
CA ALA A 356 0.58 -15.69 4.88
C ALA A 356 0.99 -15.51 6.35
N GLN A 357 0.05 -15.68 7.31
CA GLN A 357 0.28 -15.48 8.74
C GLN A 357 0.83 -14.09 9.07
N MET A 358 0.32 -13.07 8.38
CA MET A 358 0.72 -11.69 8.57
C MET A 358 -0.49 -10.84 8.94
N SER A 359 -0.49 -10.25 10.13
CA SER A 359 -1.52 -9.28 10.52
C SER A 359 -1.30 -7.97 9.78
N VAL A 360 -2.28 -7.56 8.99
CA VAL A 360 -2.30 -6.33 8.18
C VAL A 360 -3.22 -5.30 8.83
N THR A 361 -2.88 -4.02 8.71
CA THR A 361 -3.75 -2.97 9.24
C THR A 361 -4.99 -2.80 8.34
N LYS A 362 -6.18 -2.97 8.92
CA LYS A 362 -7.44 -2.78 8.20
C LYS A 362 -7.66 -1.31 7.84
N PHE A 363 -8.15 -1.08 6.62
CA PHE A 363 -8.53 0.26 6.19
C PHE A 363 -9.74 0.78 7.01
N PRO A 364 -9.67 1.99 7.59
CA PRO A 364 -10.76 2.56 8.38
C PRO A 364 -11.87 3.10 7.46
N VAL A 365 -12.89 2.27 7.21
CA VAL A 365 -14.04 2.56 6.32
C VAL A 365 -14.75 3.88 6.66
N THR A 366 -14.69 4.33 7.91
CA THR A 366 -15.23 5.65 8.32
C THR A 366 -14.62 6.83 7.57
N GLN A 367 -13.40 6.70 7.04
CA GLN A 367 -12.77 7.76 6.22
C GLN A 367 -13.45 7.94 4.85
N LEU A 368 -14.19 6.93 4.38
CA LEU A 368 -14.92 6.96 3.10
C LEU A 368 -16.30 7.60 3.21
N GLN A 369 -16.77 7.88 4.43
CA GLN A 369 -18.06 8.52 4.65
C GLN A 369 -18.12 9.87 3.95
N GLN A 370 -19.17 10.05 3.14
CA GLN A 370 -19.39 11.22 2.29
C GLN A 370 -18.32 11.46 1.21
N ASP A 371 -17.32 10.58 1.09
CA ASP A 371 -16.27 10.71 0.08
C ASP A 371 -16.61 9.96 -1.19
N ILE A 372 -17.19 8.77 -1.07
CA ILE A 372 -17.60 7.97 -2.22
C ILE A 372 -18.82 8.59 -2.91
N TYR A 373 -18.80 8.60 -4.24
CA TYR A 373 -19.96 8.87 -5.08
C TYR A 373 -19.91 7.99 -6.34
N TYR A 374 -21.02 8.02 -7.08
CA TYR A 374 -21.17 7.26 -8.31
C TYR A 374 -21.46 8.24 -9.44
N ASN A 375 -20.77 8.10 -10.57
CA ASN A 375 -21.15 8.82 -11.78
C ASN A 375 -22.44 8.21 -12.39
N PRO A 376 -23.07 8.83 -13.40
CA PRO A 376 -24.29 8.29 -14.03
C PRO A 376 -24.14 6.86 -14.54
N SER A 377 -22.91 6.48 -14.92
CA SER A 377 -22.57 5.12 -15.33
C SER A 377 -22.44 4.12 -14.19
N GLY A 378 -22.67 4.51 -12.94
CA GLY A 378 -22.56 3.64 -11.75
C GLY A 378 -21.13 3.36 -11.28
N SER A 379 -20.11 3.96 -11.91
CA SER A 379 -18.72 3.76 -11.51
C SER A 379 -18.42 4.48 -10.20
N LEU A 380 -17.73 3.78 -9.30
CA LEU A 380 -17.36 4.28 -7.98
C LEU A 380 -16.23 5.32 -8.11
N LEU A 381 -16.37 6.45 -7.43
CA LEU A 381 -15.45 7.59 -7.46
C LEU A 381 -15.22 8.12 -6.05
N PHE A 382 -14.11 8.84 -5.87
CA PHE A 382 -13.67 9.39 -4.60
C PHE A 382 -13.55 10.91 -4.71
N ARG A 383 -13.93 11.61 -3.65
CA ARG A 383 -13.74 13.07 -3.55
C ARG A 383 -12.34 13.39 -3.04
N LYS A 384 -11.74 12.51 -2.23
CA LYS A 384 -10.34 12.58 -1.78
C LYS A 384 -9.46 11.71 -2.65
N ASP A 385 -8.28 12.24 -2.97
CA ASP A 385 -7.21 11.52 -3.65
C ASP A 385 -6.20 10.90 -2.69
N HIS A 386 -6.36 11.11 -1.37
CA HIS A 386 -5.41 10.64 -0.36
C HIS A 386 -6.07 10.32 1.00
N TYR A 387 -5.68 9.17 1.56
CA TYR A 387 -6.06 8.73 2.91
C TYR A 387 -4.83 8.44 3.76
N HIS A 388 -5.00 8.57 5.07
CA HIS A 388 -3.98 8.22 6.05
C HIS A 388 -4.53 7.19 7.01
N ILE A 389 -3.88 6.03 7.10
CA ILE A 389 -4.23 4.99 8.07
C ILE A 389 -3.13 4.97 9.14
N SER A 390 -3.47 4.65 10.37
CA SER A 390 -2.46 4.49 11.43
C SER A 390 -1.85 3.10 11.37
N GLY A 391 -0.53 2.99 11.52
CA GLY A 391 0.19 1.72 11.50
C GLY A 391 -0.21 0.74 12.62
N PRO A 392 0.38 -0.47 12.63
CA PRO A 392 1.63 -0.81 11.96
C PRO A 392 1.48 -1.17 10.47
N TYR A 393 2.36 -0.64 9.63
CA TYR A 393 2.43 -0.98 8.20
C TYR A 393 3.29 -2.22 7.98
N LYS A 394 2.91 -3.08 7.03
CA LYS A 394 3.60 -4.35 6.77
C LYS A 394 4.30 -4.37 5.43
N GLN A 395 5.60 -4.67 5.48
CA GLN A 395 6.39 -4.98 4.29
C GLN A 395 6.45 -6.48 4.05
N SER A 396 6.71 -6.86 2.80
CA SER A 396 6.87 -8.25 2.43
C SER A 396 7.98 -8.94 3.22
N LYS A 397 7.76 -10.21 3.55
CA LYS A 397 8.71 -11.08 4.24
C LYS A 397 9.41 -12.08 3.31
N HIS A 398 9.32 -11.89 2.00
CA HIS A 398 9.80 -12.87 1.01
C HIS A 398 11.12 -12.49 0.31
N ALA A 399 11.77 -11.41 0.75
CA ALA A 399 12.92 -10.83 0.06
C ALA A 399 14.23 -10.89 0.88
N PHE A 400 14.40 -11.88 1.77
CA PHE A 400 15.65 -12.04 2.50
C PHE A 400 16.74 -12.68 1.63
N GLU A 401 17.95 -12.12 1.71
CA GLU A 401 19.10 -12.57 0.93
C GLU A 401 20.00 -13.55 1.69
N LYS A 402 20.79 -14.35 0.95
CA LYS A 402 21.81 -15.20 1.56
C LYS A 402 22.82 -14.36 2.35
N ASN A 403 23.16 -14.81 3.54
CA ASN A 403 23.99 -14.16 4.56
C ASN A 403 23.34 -12.97 5.27
N GLU A 404 22.09 -12.61 4.95
CA GLU A 404 21.38 -11.57 5.69
C GLU A 404 21.15 -12.00 7.14
N LEU A 405 21.27 -11.03 8.05
CA LEU A 405 20.88 -11.21 9.45
C LEU A 405 19.41 -10.84 9.62
N VAL A 406 18.66 -11.76 10.18
CA VAL A 406 17.23 -11.62 10.47
C VAL A 406 17.01 -11.86 11.96
N LYS A 407 15.91 -11.33 12.51
CA LYS A 407 15.46 -11.61 13.86
C LYS A 407 14.13 -12.33 13.86
N ALA A 408 13.94 -13.27 14.78
CA ALA A 408 12.63 -13.86 15.01
C ALA A 408 11.70 -12.81 15.62
N THR A 409 10.50 -12.64 15.08
CA THR A 409 9.56 -11.63 15.56
C THR A 409 8.87 -12.04 16.86
N GLU A 410 8.82 -13.33 17.17
CA GLU A 410 8.04 -13.90 18.28
C GLU A 410 8.79 -15.05 18.97
N SER A 411 8.48 -15.27 20.26
CA SER A 411 8.95 -16.43 21.03
C SER A 411 8.04 -17.63 20.79
N GLY A 412 8.58 -18.84 20.87
CA GLY A 412 7.77 -20.06 20.76
C GLY A 412 7.48 -20.51 19.32
N VAL A 413 8.07 -19.85 18.31
CA VAL A 413 7.99 -20.29 16.92
C VAL A 413 8.87 -21.52 16.75
N ARG A 414 8.43 -22.50 15.97
CA ARG A 414 9.15 -23.77 15.76
C ARG A 414 10.26 -23.60 14.73
N LEU A 415 11.51 -23.78 15.15
CA LEU A 415 12.64 -24.06 14.25
C LEU A 415 12.65 -25.54 13.89
N ARG A 416 12.69 -25.85 12.60
CA ARG A 416 12.50 -27.22 12.08
C ARG A 416 13.75 -27.75 11.36
N ASN A 417 13.87 -29.07 11.25
CA ASN A 417 14.97 -29.71 10.52
C ASN A 417 14.82 -29.66 8.98
N ALA A 418 13.61 -29.44 8.48
CA ALA A 418 13.27 -29.27 7.07
C ALA A 418 12.00 -28.38 6.96
N PRO A 419 11.67 -27.83 5.79
CA PRO A 419 10.35 -27.23 5.56
C PRO A 419 9.24 -28.21 5.97
N GLU A 420 8.31 -27.77 6.81
CA GLU A 420 7.21 -28.60 7.32
C GLU A 420 7.66 -29.85 8.12
N GLY A 421 8.96 -30.00 8.41
CA GLY A 421 9.54 -31.12 9.14
C GLY A 421 9.35 -31.05 10.66
N SER A 422 10.02 -31.92 11.39
CA SER A 422 9.94 -32.00 12.85
C SER A 422 10.51 -30.75 13.52
N GLN A 423 9.89 -30.34 14.63
CA GLN A 423 10.42 -29.29 15.51
C GLN A 423 11.76 -29.76 16.10
N VAL A 424 12.75 -28.88 16.08
CA VAL A 424 14.05 -29.06 16.75
C VAL A 424 14.10 -28.23 18.03
N ARG A 425 13.83 -26.91 17.94
CA ARG A 425 13.74 -26.00 19.09
C ARG A 425 12.72 -24.89 18.86
N LEU A 426 12.51 -24.07 19.90
CA LEU A 426 11.66 -22.88 19.84
C LEU A 426 12.50 -21.61 19.77
N THR A 427 11.99 -20.59 19.09
CA THR A 427 12.59 -19.25 19.01
C THR A 427 12.41 -18.46 20.30
N VAL A 428 13.28 -17.46 20.50
CA VAL A 428 13.07 -16.33 21.43
C VAL A 428 12.83 -15.07 20.60
N ALA A 429 11.85 -14.24 20.96
CA ALA A 429 11.58 -12.99 20.28
C ALA A 429 12.82 -12.08 20.27
N GLY A 430 13.23 -11.66 19.08
CA GLY A 430 14.42 -10.86 18.87
C GLY A 430 15.71 -11.65 18.67
N GLU A 431 15.69 -12.99 18.81
CA GLU A 431 16.88 -13.80 18.53
C GLU A 431 17.32 -13.58 17.08
N VAL A 432 18.62 -13.35 16.89
CA VAL A 432 19.18 -13.07 15.57
C VAL A 432 19.68 -14.37 14.95
N LEU A 433 19.27 -14.61 13.71
CA LEU A 433 19.59 -15.75 12.88
C LEU A 433 20.21 -15.25 11.58
N GLN A 434 20.96 -16.12 10.89
CA GLN A 434 21.52 -15.79 9.58
C GLN A 434 20.84 -16.64 8.49
N VAL A 435 20.35 -16.01 7.43
CA VAL A 435 19.85 -16.73 6.26
C VAL A 435 21.03 -17.37 5.53
N VAL A 436 20.99 -18.69 5.29
CA VAL A 436 22.14 -19.42 4.69
C VAL A 436 21.91 -19.93 3.27
N GLY A 437 20.70 -19.79 2.74
CA GLY A 437 20.34 -20.27 1.41
C GLY A 437 19.02 -19.67 0.92
N PRO A 438 18.61 -20.02 -0.32
CA PRO A 438 17.32 -19.60 -0.86
C PRO A 438 16.18 -20.17 -0.03
N TYR A 439 15.03 -19.49 -0.07
CA TYR A 439 13.81 -20.03 0.52
C TYR A 439 13.35 -21.31 -0.20
N GLN A 440 12.52 -22.09 0.48
CA GLN A 440 11.85 -23.26 -0.06
C GLN A 440 10.34 -23.11 0.12
N ALA A 441 9.56 -23.38 -0.92
CA ALA A 441 8.11 -23.36 -0.85
C ALA A 441 7.58 -24.65 -0.19
N GLY A 442 6.62 -24.50 0.73
CA GLY A 442 5.94 -25.62 1.37
C GLY A 442 4.98 -26.36 0.43
N SER A 443 4.52 -27.54 0.86
CA SER A 443 3.57 -28.36 0.12
C SER A 443 2.12 -28.16 0.56
N ASN A 444 1.88 -27.45 1.67
CA ASN A 444 0.56 -27.12 2.17
C ASN A 444 0.00 -25.85 1.52
N SER A 445 -1.14 -25.96 0.85
CA SER A 445 -1.80 -24.83 0.16
C SER A 445 -2.32 -23.76 1.11
N SER A 446 -2.49 -24.07 2.40
CA SER A 446 -2.84 -23.10 3.44
C SER A 446 -1.66 -22.26 3.91
N ASN A 447 -0.44 -22.52 3.42
CA ASN A 447 0.77 -21.78 3.78
C ASN A 447 1.26 -20.96 2.58
N HIS A 448 0.89 -19.67 2.54
CA HIS A 448 1.35 -18.73 1.51
C HIS A 448 2.74 -18.15 1.81
N PHE A 449 3.29 -18.36 3.00
CA PHE A 449 4.68 -18.03 3.30
C PHE A 449 5.66 -19.02 2.64
N VAL A 450 6.96 -18.71 2.74
CA VAL A 450 8.05 -19.59 2.33
C VAL A 450 8.93 -19.94 3.52
N TRP A 451 9.72 -21.01 3.43
CA TRP A 451 10.61 -21.47 4.48
C TRP A 451 12.04 -21.00 4.20
N TYR A 452 12.62 -20.23 5.10
CA TYR A 452 14.03 -19.84 4.99
C TYR A 452 14.92 -20.81 5.77
N PRO A 453 16.00 -21.32 5.15
CA PRO A 453 17.07 -21.96 5.88
C PRO A 453 17.86 -20.89 6.65
N VAL A 454 17.85 -21.01 7.98
CA VAL A 454 18.45 -20.06 8.90
C VAL A 454 19.44 -20.77 9.81
N LYS A 455 20.55 -20.11 10.11
CA LYS A 455 21.60 -20.61 10.98
C LYS A 455 21.57 -19.88 12.32
N ASP A 456 21.61 -20.66 13.39
CA ASP A 456 21.78 -20.14 14.74
C ASP A 456 23.25 -19.72 14.96
N MET A 457 23.43 -18.49 15.43
CA MET A 457 24.73 -17.87 15.59
C MET A 457 25.56 -18.47 16.73
N GLN A 458 24.93 -19.18 17.67
CA GLN A 458 25.56 -19.83 18.81
C GLN A 458 25.91 -21.30 18.51
N SER A 459 24.99 -22.07 17.92
CA SER A 459 25.18 -23.52 17.69
C SER A 459 25.76 -23.89 16.33
N ASN A 460 25.80 -22.94 15.37
CA ASN A 460 26.09 -23.18 13.96
C ASN A 460 25.14 -24.17 13.24
N GLU A 461 24.09 -24.66 13.89
CA GLU A 461 23.10 -25.54 13.27
C GLU A 461 22.21 -24.77 12.28
N VAL A 462 21.73 -25.46 11.26
CA VAL A 462 20.80 -24.92 10.26
C VAL A 462 19.40 -25.46 10.52
N TYR A 463 18.44 -24.55 10.59
CA TYR A 463 17.03 -24.81 10.77
C TYR A 463 16.21 -24.19 9.63
N TYR A 464 14.92 -24.50 9.61
CA TYR A 464 13.93 -23.86 8.75
C TYR A 464 12.87 -23.16 9.58
N ILE A 465 12.53 -21.94 9.17
CA ILE A 465 11.50 -21.10 9.78
C ILE A 465 10.65 -20.44 8.68
N ALA A 466 9.37 -20.27 8.94
CA ALA A 466 8.46 -19.58 8.03
C ALA A 466 8.81 -18.08 7.96
N SER A 467 8.76 -17.53 6.75
CA SER A 467 9.13 -16.14 6.48
C SER A 467 8.34 -15.11 7.26
N SER A 468 7.09 -15.41 7.60
CA SER A 468 6.18 -14.58 8.41
C SER A 468 6.76 -14.20 9.78
N TYR A 469 7.64 -15.03 10.35
CA TYR A 469 8.24 -14.82 11.66
C TYR A 469 9.64 -14.18 11.61
N LEU A 470 10.06 -13.70 10.43
CA LEU A 470 11.37 -13.08 10.24
C LEU A 470 11.24 -11.58 10.00
N GLU A 471 12.24 -10.83 10.47
CA GLU A 471 12.43 -9.43 10.12
C GLU A 471 13.93 -9.15 9.92
N SER A 472 14.28 -8.26 9.00
CA SER A 472 15.68 -7.85 8.87
C SER A 472 16.14 -7.16 10.16
N VAL A 473 17.39 -7.42 10.57
CA VAL A 473 18.02 -6.59 11.61
C VAL A 473 18.36 -5.20 11.08
N ARG A 474 18.37 -5.01 9.75
CA ARG A 474 18.75 -3.73 9.15
C ARG A 474 17.54 -2.82 9.02
N ILE A 475 17.74 -1.58 9.43
CA ILE A 475 16.85 -0.46 9.17
C ILE A 475 17.58 0.43 8.17
N SER A 476 17.29 0.22 6.89
CA SER A 476 18.02 0.82 5.79
C SER A 476 17.13 1.08 4.58
N GLY A 477 17.63 1.87 3.64
CA GLY A 477 17.10 1.99 2.29
C GLY A 477 18.23 2.09 1.26
N ALA A 478 17.88 2.28 0.00
CA ALA A 478 18.84 2.33 -1.12
C ALA A 478 19.88 3.47 -1.00
N ASN A 479 19.57 4.50 -0.22
CA ASN A 479 20.43 5.66 0.01
C ASN A 479 20.13 6.26 1.40
N ARG A 480 20.90 7.28 1.81
CA ARG A 480 20.75 7.94 3.13
C ARG A 480 19.36 8.54 3.38
N TYR A 481 18.67 9.02 2.34
CA TYR A 481 17.32 9.57 2.45
C TYR A 481 16.32 8.46 2.73
N ALA A 482 16.41 7.36 1.97
CA ALA A 482 15.61 6.17 2.19
C ALA A 482 15.90 5.50 3.55
N THR A 483 17.16 5.50 4.04
CA THR A 483 17.48 5.02 5.40
C THR A 483 16.82 5.90 6.47
N ALA A 484 16.84 7.23 6.33
CA ALA A 484 16.14 8.13 7.24
C ALA A 484 14.63 7.86 7.29
N VAL A 485 14.03 7.57 6.12
CA VAL A 485 12.62 7.14 6.00
C VAL A 485 12.39 5.80 6.70
N SER A 486 13.25 4.81 6.50
CA SER A 486 13.16 3.51 7.19
C SER A 486 13.26 3.66 8.72
N ILE A 487 14.15 4.53 9.21
CA ILE A 487 14.26 4.86 10.64
C ILE A 487 12.99 5.55 11.15
N SER A 488 12.42 6.47 10.36
CA SER A 488 11.15 7.13 10.70
C SER A 488 9.99 6.13 10.82
N LYS A 489 9.88 5.18 9.89
CA LYS A 489 8.87 4.10 9.95
C LYS A 489 8.97 3.22 11.20
N GLN A 490 10.17 3.06 11.77
CA GLN A 490 10.39 2.26 12.99
C GLN A 490 10.02 2.97 14.30
N GLY A 491 9.96 4.31 14.28
CA GLY A 491 9.70 5.12 15.48
C GLY A 491 8.39 5.91 15.47
N TRP A 492 7.75 6.07 14.31
CA TRP A 492 6.61 6.98 14.14
C TRP A 492 5.60 6.46 13.12
N ASP A 493 4.41 6.08 13.58
CA ASP A 493 3.28 5.85 12.67
C ASP A 493 2.79 7.16 12.05
N LYS A 494 2.81 8.23 12.85
CA LYS A 494 2.50 9.62 12.49
C LYS A 494 3.42 10.59 13.24
N ALA A 495 3.63 11.78 12.70
CA ALA A 495 4.35 12.85 13.39
C ALA A 495 3.81 14.22 12.95
N ASN A 496 3.28 15.00 13.89
CA ASN A 496 2.78 16.35 13.60
C ASN A 496 3.89 17.29 13.08
N THR A 497 5.10 17.10 13.61
CA THR A 497 6.28 17.88 13.25
C THR A 497 7.37 16.95 12.73
N VAL A 498 8.09 17.39 11.70
CA VAL A 498 9.29 16.74 11.17
C VAL A 498 10.45 17.72 11.19
N ILE A 499 11.62 17.27 11.62
CA ILE A 499 12.86 18.04 11.49
C ILE A 499 13.49 17.70 10.14
N LEU A 500 13.77 18.71 9.32
CA LEU A 500 14.40 18.55 8.01
C LEU A 500 15.84 19.07 8.05
N ALA A 501 16.79 18.19 7.70
CA ALA A 501 18.22 18.47 7.73
C ALA A 501 18.90 18.08 6.41
N ARG A 502 20.10 18.62 6.15
CA ARG A 502 20.87 18.25 4.96
C ARG A 502 21.46 16.85 5.11
N GLY A 503 21.28 16.02 4.08
CA GLY A 503 21.81 14.66 4.06
C GLY A 503 23.31 14.58 3.76
N ASP A 504 23.90 15.60 3.15
CA ASP A 504 25.30 15.66 2.69
C ASP A 504 26.19 16.58 3.54
N ASN A 505 25.63 17.33 4.51
CA ASN A 505 26.37 18.21 5.40
C ASN A 505 25.70 18.36 6.77
N PHE A 506 26.38 17.88 7.81
CA PHE A 506 25.89 17.79 9.18
C PHE A 506 25.84 19.05 10.07
N PRO A 507 26.61 20.15 9.86
CA PRO A 507 26.88 21.14 10.90
C PRO A 507 25.65 21.75 11.58
N ASP A 508 24.61 22.06 10.81
CA ASP A 508 23.40 22.71 11.32
C ASP A 508 22.45 21.75 12.05
N ALA A 509 22.57 20.44 11.81
CA ALA A 509 21.70 19.43 12.38
C ALA A 509 22.32 18.68 13.57
N LEU A 510 23.62 18.87 13.83
CA LEU A 510 24.36 18.13 14.87
C LEU A 510 23.79 18.31 16.28
N ALA A 511 23.16 19.45 16.55
CA ALA A 511 22.47 19.75 17.80
C ALA A 511 20.96 19.46 17.76
N GLY A 512 20.44 18.89 16.66
CA GLY A 512 19.01 18.77 16.38
C GLY A 512 18.28 17.66 17.14
N THR A 513 18.97 16.58 17.52
CA THR A 513 18.35 15.39 18.14
C THR A 513 17.53 15.72 19.40
N PRO A 514 17.99 16.54 20.36
CA PRO A 514 17.17 16.88 21.52
C PRO A 514 15.89 17.64 21.18
N LEU A 515 15.93 18.52 20.18
CA LEU A 515 14.72 19.23 19.70
C LEU A 515 13.76 18.27 19.00
N ALA A 516 14.29 17.40 18.12
CA ALA A 516 13.50 16.37 17.44
C ALA A 516 12.78 15.48 18.46
N TYR A 517 13.50 15.01 19.47
CA TYR A 517 12.93 14.18 20.54
C TYR A 517 11.88 14.92 21.37
N LYS A 518 12.14 16.18 21.78
CA LYS A 518 11.18 17.02 22.51
C LYS A 518 9.84 17.17 21.76
N LEU A 519 9.90 17.25 20.43
CA LEU A 519 8.73 17.41 19.57
C LEU A 519 8.13 16.06 19.12
N ASN A 520 8.66 14.93 19.59
CA ASN A 520 8.35 13.60 19.08
C ASN A 520 8.38 13.54 17.54
N ALA A 521 9.41 14.15 16.94
CA ALA A 521 9.59 14.32 15.51
C ALA A 521 10.74 13.45 15.00
N PRO A 522 10.60 12.75 13.86
CA PRO A 522 11.75 12.18 13.18
C PRO A 522 12.61 13.29 12.56
N ILE A 523 13.89 12.99 12.36
CA ILE A 523 14.76 13.79 11.47
C ILE A 523 14.74 13.11 10.11
N LEU A 524 14.24 13.83 9.09
CA LEU A 524 14.35 13.44 7.69
C LEU A 524 15.43 14.27 6.98
N LEU A 525 15.90 13.75 5.85
CA LEU A 525 17.02 14.32 5.11
C LEU A 525 16.57 14.91 3.76
N THR A 526 17.21 16.00 3.36
CA THR A 526 17.02 16.67 2.07
C THR A 526 18.36 16.92 1.38
N ARG A 527 18.34 17.15 0.06
CA ARG A 527 19.47 17.78 -0.65
C ARG A 527 19.44 19.29 -0.38
N GLY A 528 20.52 19.99 -0.74
CA GLY A 528 20.61 21.43 -0.51
C GLY A 528 19.58 22.26 -1.28
N ASN A 529 19.17 21.81 -2.46
CA ASN A 529 18.31 22.54 -3.40
C ASN A 529 17.03 21.80 -3.82
N ASP A 530 16.86 20.54 -3.43
CA ASP A 530 15.67 19.74 -3.72
C ASP A 530 15.37 18.74 -2.59
N ILE A 531 14.12 18.30 -2.53
CA ILE A 531 13.65 17.28 -1.59
C ILE A 531 13.52 15.94 -2.33
N PRO A 532 14.22 14.87 -1.88
CA PRO A 532 14.08 13.55 -2.48
C PRO A 532 12.65 13.02 -2.39
N GLU A 533 12.26 12.20 -3.37
CA GLU A 533 10.91 11.66 -3.46
C GLU A 533 10.55 10.81 -2.23
N GLU A 534 11.50 10.03 -1.72
CA GLU A 534 11.33 9.22 -0.52
C GLU A 534 11.00 10.10 0.69
N THR A 535 11.67 11.24 0.84
CA THR A 535 11.39 12.21 1.91
C THR A 535 10.02 12.85 1.75
N ARG A 536 9.62 13.22 0.52
CA ARG A 536 8.28 13.75 0.25
C ARG A 536 7.20 12.75 0.63
N LYS A 537 7.32 11.51 0.18
CA LYS A 537 6.38 10.42 0.51
C LYS A 537 6.29 10.20 2.02
N GLU A 538 7.42 10.28 2.72
CA GLU A 538 7.44 10.11 4.17
C GLU A 538 6.76 11.26 4.92
N LEU A 539 6.89 12.52 4.46
CA LEU A 539 6.14 13.64 5.03
C LEU A 539 4.63 13.42 4.94
N ILE A 540 4.16 12.87 3.81
CA ILE A 540 2.75 12.53 3.60
C ILE A 540 2.36 11.33 4.47
N ARG A 541 3.18 10.27 4.50
CA ARG A 541 2.98 9.07 5.33
C ARG A 541 2.85 9.42 6.81
N LEU A 542 3.64 10.38 7.29
CA LEU A 542 3.59 10.85 8.67
C LEU A 542 2.40 11.78 8.96
N ASN A 543 1.67 12.23 7.93
CA ASN A 543 0.66 13.27 8.00
C ASN A 543 1.21 14.54 8.69
N ALA A 544 2.41 14.95 8.30
CA ALA A 544 3.10 16.08 8.91
C ALA A 544 2.34 17.39 8.66
N LYS A 545 2.20 18.21 9.71
CA LYS A 545 1.62 19.56 9.62
C LYS A 545 2.68 20.64 9.67
N ASN A 546 3.81 20.33 10.28
CA ASN A 546 4.92 21.24 10.50
C ASN A 546 6.23 20.61 10.04
N VAL A 547 7.05 21.37 9.34
CA VAL A 547 8.45 21.04 9.06
C VAL A 547 9.34 22.14 9.63
N ILE A 548 10.30 21.73 10.45
CA ILE A 548 11.34 22.61 10.98
C ILE A 548 12.63 22.32 10.23
N ILE A 549 13.08 23.28 9.43
CA ILE A 549 14.34 23.21 8.69
C ILE A 549 15.49 23.65 9.59
N LEU A 550 16.52 22.82 9.73
CA LEU A 550 17.76 23.18 10.41
C LEU A 550 18.81 23.61 9.38
N GLY A 551 19.20 24.88 9.44
CA GLY A 551 20.19 25.48 8.55
C GLY A 551 19.67 26.61 7.68
N GLY A 552 20.56 27.52 7.32
CA GLY A 552 20.24 28.71 6.52
C GLY A 552 19.89 28.40 5.07
N THR A 553 19.52 29.41 4.30
CA THR A 553 19.17 29.26 2.87
C THR A 553 20.34 28.81 1.99
N GLY A 554 21.58 29.11 2.40
CA GLY A 554 22.78 28.56 1.75
C GLY A 554 23.03 27.08 2.05
N ALA A 555 22.43 26.54 3.12
CA ALA A 555 22.47 25.11 3.42
C ALA A 555 21.29 24.38 2.79
N ILE A 556 20.06 24.86 3.02
CA ILE A 556 18.82 24.32 2.46
C ILE A 556 18.07 25.48 1.83
N SER A 557 18.02 25.52 0.51
CA SER A 557 17.47 26.62 -0.28
C SER A 557 15.99 26.92 0.01
N ASN A 558 15.50 28.02 -0.56
CA ASN A 558 14.07 28.33 -0.53
C ASN A 558 13.24 27.37 -1.40
N SER A 559 13.80 26.78 -2.46
CA SER A 559 13.08 25.80 -3.30
C SER A 559 12.60 24.61 -2.47
N VAL A 560 13.44 24.06 -1.58
CA VAL A 560 13.03 23.00 -0.65
C VAL A 560 11.85 23.45 0.23
N SER A 561 11.95 24.64 0.83
CA SER A 561 10.88 25.14 1.69
C SER A 561 9.57 25.41 0.92
N ASN A 562 9.66 25.83 -0.34
CA ASN A 562 8.49 26.06 -1.18
C ASN A 562 7.82 24.73 -1.55
N THR A 563 8.58 23.72 -1.97
CA THR A 563 8.04 22.38 -2.24
C THR A 563 7.31 21.79 -1.03
N VAL A 564 7.81 22.01 0.19
CA VAL A 564 7.12 21.57 1.41
C VAL A 564 5.83 22.36 1.67
N ARG A 565 5.82 23.69 1.42
CA ARG A 565 4.60 24.50 1.54
C ARG A 565 3.55 24.13 0.50
N ASP A 566 3.96 23.78 -0.71
CA ASP A 566 3.06 23.32 -1.78
C ASP A 566 2.32 22.03 -1.40
N MET A 567 2.87 21.26 -0.45
CA MET A 567 2.21 20.11 0.17
C MET A 567 1.24 20.49 1.30
N SER A 568 0.93 21.78 1.47
CA SER A 568 0.12 22.33 2.57
C SER A 568 0.69 22.06 3.97
N ILE A 569 2.02 22.07 4.10
CA ILE A 569 2.75 21.88 5.36
C ILE A 569 3.38 23.20 5.79
N GLU A 570 3.21 23.59 7.05
CA GLU A 570 3.84 24.80 7.59
C GLU A 570 5.34 24.62 7.72
N VAL A 571 6.12 25.62 7.29
CA VAL A 571 7.58 25.57 7.31
C VAL A 571 8.14 26.65 8.22
N ARG A 572 8.89 26.22 9.25
CA ARG A 572 9.70 27.08 10.10
C ARG A 572 11.18 26.77 9.88
N ARG A 573 12.03 27.79 9.93
CA ARG A 573 13.49 27.62 9.79
C ARG A 573 14.20 28.05 11.07
N ILE A 574 15.11 27.21 11.55
CA ILE A 574 16.04 27.52 12.63
C ILE A 574 17.44 27.58 12.02
N ALA A 575 18.00 28.78 11.91
CA ALA A 575 19.28 29.00 11.27
C ALA A 575 19.99 30.21 11.86
N GLY A 576 21.25 30.02 12.25
CA GLY A 576 22.16 31.11 12.59
C GLY A 576 23.09 31.46 11.42
N GLN A 577 23.97 32.43 11.64
CA GLN A 577 25.02 32.79 10.67
C GLN A 577 26.06 31.67 10.46
N ASN A 578 26.15 30.73 11.40
CA ASN A 578 27.02 29.57 11.37
C ASN A 578 26.46 28.48 12.29
N ARG A 579 27.12 27.31 12.30
CA ARG A 579 26.73 26.13 13.09
C ARG A 579 26.60 26.39 14.60
N PHE A 580 27.39 27.31 15.15
CA PHE A 580 27.37 27.65 16.58
C PHE A 580 26.13 28.48 16.91
N GLU A 581 25.80 29.45 16.07
CA GLU A 581 24.57 30.24 16.17
C GLU A 581 23.33 29.37 15.94
N THR A 582 23.35 28.45 14.97
CA THR A 582 22.26 27.47 14.77
C THR A 582 22.06 26.61 16.02
N ALA A 583 23.15 26.07 16.62
CA ALA A 583 23.06 25.29 17.86
C ALA A 583 22.49 26.10 19.04
N LYS A 584 22.87 27.39 19.18
CA LYS A 584 22.27 28.30 20.16
C LYS A 584 20.76 28.45 19.96
N LEU A 585 20.31 28.66 18.72
CA LEU A 585 18.90 28.80 18.42
C LEU A 585 18.12 27.51 18.70
N ILE A 586 18.70 26.34 18.39
CA ILE A 586 18.11 25.04 18.77
C ILE A 586 18.01 24.92 20.31
N ALA A 587 19.04 25.32 21.05
CA ALA A 587 19.00 25.31 22.51
C ALA A 587 17.86 26.21 23.06
N ASN A 588 17.63 27.38 22.47
CA ASN A 588 16.54 28.28 22.88
C ASN A 588 15.14 27.66 22.70
N GLU A 589 14.96 26.74 21.75
CA GLU A 589 13.72 25.98 21.58
C GLU A 589 13.51 24.96 22.70
N LEU A 590 14.59 24.51 23.35
CA LEU A 590 14.53 23.58 24.48
C LEU A 590 14.16 24.30 25.77
N GLY A 591 14.71 25.49 26.00
CA GLY A 591 14.39 26.31 27.17
C GLY A 591 15.26 27.57 27.29
N LYS A 592 15.13 28.27 28.43
CA LYS A 592 15.90 29.50 28.74
C LYS A 592 16.96 29.31 29.83
N LYS A 593 16.83 28.27 30.65
CA LYS A 593 17.77 27.91 31.73
C LYS A 593 17.97 26.40 31.71
N PHE A 594 19.18 25.96 32.00
CA PHE A 594 19.56 24.56 31.91
C PHE A 594 20.31 24.13 33.18
N ASP A 595 19.97 22.98 33.77
CA ASP A 595 20.85 22.43 34.81
C ASP A 595 22.18 21.97 34.20
N THR A 596 22.09 21.27 33.07
CA THR A 596 23.25 20.74 32.34
C THR A 596 23.16 21.12 30.88
N VAL A 597 24.30 21.43 30.27
CA VAL A 597 24.47 21.54 28.82
C VAL A 597 25.61 20.63 28.36
N ILE A 598 25.53 20.14 27.13
CA ILE A 598 26.60 19.38 26.50
C ILE A 598 27.36 20.27 25.53
N VAL A 599 28.70 20.19 25.52
CA VAL A 599 29.55 20.91 24.57
C VAL A 599 30.41 19.90 23.81
N ALA A 600 30.35 19.94 22.48
CA ALA A 600 31.16 19.12 21.59
C ALA A 600 31.83 19.97 20.50
N ASN A 601 32.84 19.41 19.82
CA ASN A 601 33.49 20.11 18.72
C ASN A 601 32.52 20.31 17.53
N GLY A 602 32.43 21.52 16.99
CA GLY A 602 31.52 21.85 15.89
C GLY A 602 31.94 21.31 14.52
N TYR A 603 33.19 20.89 14.35
CA TYR A 603 33.76 20.41 13.09
C TYR A 603 33.89 18.87 13.04
N GLY A 604 33.74 18.17 14.17
CA GLY A 604 33.72 16.71 14.26
C GLY A 604 32.38 16.20 14.79
N PHE A 605 31.71 15.35 14.01
CA PHE A 605 30.39 14.81 14.37
C PHE A 605 30.36 13.62 15.35
N PRO A 606 31.35 12.69 15.42
CA PRO A 606 31.14 11.41 16.12
C PRO A 606 30.82 11.55 17.62
N ASP A 607 31.53 12.45 18.30
CA ASP A 607 31.36 12.69 19.73
C ASP A 607 29.97 13.25 20.06
N ALA A 608 29.50 14.21 19.26
CA ALA A 608 28.18 14.81 19.42
C ALA A 608 27.06 13.83 19.09
N LEU A 609 27.21 13.00 18.05
CA LEU A 609 26.20 11.98 17.70
C LEU A 609 26.15 10.85 18.74
N ALA A 610 27.28 10.44 19.31
CA ALA A 610 27.32 9.39 20.34
C ALA A 610 26.54 9.79 21.61
N ILE A 611 26.62 11.06 22.03
CA ILE A 611 25.91 11.56 23.22
C ILE A 611 24.45 11.98 22.92
N ALA A 612 24.10 12.16 21.65
CA ALA A 612 22.80 12.70 21.25
C ALA A 612 21.58 11.94 21.82
N PRO A 613 21.54 10.60 21.88
CA PRO A 613 20.42 9.88 22.49
C PRO A 613 20.23 10.21 23.97
N TYR A 614 21.32 10.32 24.73
CA TYR A 614 21.29 10.71 26.14
C TYR A 614 20.86 12.17 26.31
N ALA A 615 21.43 13.07 25.50
CA ALA A 615 21.08 14.48 25.53
C ALA A 615 19.58 14.68 25.28
N ALA A 616 19.05 13.98 24.28
CA ALA A 616 17.65 14.07 23.88
C ALA A 616 16.69 13.60 24.96
N ARG A 617 16.92 12.42 25.53
CA ARG A 617 16.08 11.87 26.61
C ARG A 617 16.01 12.75 27.85
N ASN A 618 17.10 13.47 28.14
CA ASN A 618 17.21 14.31 29.33
C ASN A 618 16.90 15.79 29.05
N GLY A 619 16.47 16.14 27.82
CA GLY A 619 16.19 17.53 27.43
C GLY A 619 17.42 18.46 27.51
N ILE A 620 18.62 17.91 27.39
CA ILE A 620 19.89 18.63 27.50
C ILE A 620 20.28 19.19 26.13
N PRO A 621 20.50 20.51 25.98
CA PRO A 621 20.96 21.08 24.72
C PRO A 621 22.39 20.63 24.42
N ILE A 622 22.65 20.37 23.14
CA ILE A 622 24.00 20.17 22.59
C ILE A 622 24.45 21.51 21.99
N LEU A 623 25.58 22.01 22.48
CA LEU A 623 26.24 23.21 21.99
C LEU A 623 27.54 22.82 21.27
N LEU A 624 27.94 23.65 20.33
CA LEU A 624 29.14 23.42 19.54
C LEU A 624 30.26 24.39 19.95
N THR A 625 31.50 23.94 19.93
CA THR A 625 32.68 24.77 20.20
C THR A 625 33.76 24.55 19.14
N GLU A 626 34.72 25.46 19.05
CA GLU A 626 35.96 25.19 18.34
C GLU A 626 36.96 24.49 19.27
N LYS A 627 38.06 24.00 18.69
CA LYS A 627 39.11 23.30 19.44
C LYS A 627 39.72 24.16 20.54
N SER A 628 40.05 25.40 20.21
CA SER A 628 40.84 26.30 21.08
C SER A 628 40.07 27.55 21.51
N TYR A 629 38.79 27.66 21.16
CA TYR A 629 37.98 28.85 21.43
C TYR A 629 36.51 28.47 21.63
N ILE A 630 35.83 29.15 22.56
CA ILE A 630 34.38 29.03 22.79
C ILE A 630 33.69 30.18 22.04
N PRO A 631 32.90 29.90 20.98
CA PRO A 631 32.15 30.91 20.25
C PRO A 631 31.19 31.70 21.12
N GLY A 632 30.92 32.96 20.75
CA GLY A 632 30.00 33.84 21.49
C GLY A 632 28.59 33.25 21.64
N ALA A 633 28.10 32.57 20.59
CA ALA A 633 26.84 31.82 20.61
C ALA A 633 26.77 30.84 21.78
N THR A 634 27.84 30.06 21.95
CA THR A 634 27.98 29.01 22.96
C THR A 634 28.15 29.61 24.36
N LYS A 635 28.97 30.67 24.49
CA LYS A 635 29.11 31.42 25.75
C LYS A 635 27.77 31.93 26.27
N THR A 636 26.90 32.40 25.37
CA THR A 636 25.57 32.91 25.73
C THR A 636 24.72 31.85 26.44
N ILE A 637 24.69 30.62 25.93
CA ILE A 637 23.93 29.54 26.58
C ILE A 637 24.62 29.06 27.86
N LEU A 638 25.96 28.99 27.88
CA LEU A 638 26.71 28.61 29.07
C LEU A 638 26.42 29.51 30.29
N GLN A 639 26.14 30.80 30.08
CA GLN A 639 25.74 31.72 31.16
C GLN A 639 24.41 31.35 31.83
N SER A 640 23.58 30.58 31.13
CA SER A 640 22.27 30.11 31.61
C SER A 640 22.29 28.65 32.11
N ALA A 641 23.50 28.07 32.28
CA ALA A 641 23.72 26.68 32.64
C ALA A 641 24.42 26.51 34.00
N ASN A 642 24.04 25.51 34.80
CA ASN A 642 24.73 25.21 36.07
C ASN A 642 25.96 24.31 35.90
N LYS A 643 25.92 23.39 34.92
CA LYS A 643 26.94 22.37 34.66
C LYS A 643 27.15 22.18 33.16
N THR A 644 28.35 21.72 32.81
CA THR A 644 28.73 21.42 31.43
C THR A 644 29.33 20.04 31.33
N ILE A 645 28.86 19.24 30.38
CA ILE A 645 29.50 17.99 29.98
C ILE A 645 30.20 18.24 28.65
N VAL A 646 31.53 18.21 28.66
CA VAL A 646 32.34 18.32 27.44
C VAL A 646 32.54 16.92 26.87
N VAL A 647 32.14 16.71 25.61
CA VAL A 647 32.30 15.42 24.92
C VAL A 647 33.38 15.53 23.85
N GLY A 648 34.33 14.60 23.88
CA GLY A 648 35.50 14.58 23.01
C GLY A 648 36.80 14.90 23.75
N GLY A 649 37.92 14.38 23.25
CA GLY A 649 39.23 14.51 23.88
C GLY A 649 39.86 15.91 23.77
N GLY A 650 40.99 16.11 24.45
CA GLY A 650 41.76 17.36 24.38
C GLY A 650 42.19 17.76 22.96
N ALA A 651 42.32 16.79 22.05
CA ALA A 651 42.67 17.02 20.65
C ALA A 651 41.59 17.76 19.85
N VAL A 652 40.32 17.66 20.25
CA VAL A 652 39.17 18.28 19.59
C VAL A 652 38.50 19.38 20.42
N VAL A 653 38.65 19.36 21.74
CA VAL A 653 38.24 20.45 22.65
C VAL A 653 39.32 20.61 23.72
N ASN A 654 40.16 21.64 23.60
CA ASN A 654 41.31 21.84 24.49
C ASN A 654 40.91 21.89 25.96
N GLN A 655 41.77 21.31 26.82
CA GLN A 655 41.52 21.25 28.27
C GLN A 655 41.41 22.64 28.92
N SER A 656 42.09 23.65 28.36
CA SER A 656 42.02 25.02 28.86
C SER A 656 40.61 25.64 28.76
N LEU A 657 39.77 25.19 27.82
CA LEU A 657 38.43 25.74 27.62
C LEU A 657 37.46 25.41 28.76
N LEU A 658 37.70 24.31 29.50
CA LEU A 658 36.82 23.89 30.60
C LEU A 658 36.76 24.94 31.73
N LYS A 659 37.83 25.72 31.91
CA LYS A 659 37.85 26.83 32.89
C LYS A 659 36.81 27.91 32.58
N GLY A 660 36.40 28.05 31.32
CA GLY A 660 35.38 29.00 30.87
C GLY A 660 33.97 28.43 30.87
N MET A 661 33.75 27.25 31.44
CA MET A 661 32.47 26.52 31.42
C MET A 661 31.99 26.22 32.85
N PRO A 662 30.69 26.41 33.15
CA PRO A 662 30.14 26.12 34.48
C PRO A 662 30.35 24.65 34.87
N LYS A 663 31.00 24.39 36.01
CA LYS A 663 31.22 23.06 36.63
C LYS A 663 31.50 21.95 35.60
N ALA A 664 32.45 22.21 34.69
CA ALA A 664 32.65 21.35 33.54
C ALA A 664 33.28 19.99 33.89
N SER A 665 32.69 18.91 33.39
CA SER A 665 33.26 17.56 33.35
C SER A 665 33.52 17.14 31.91
N ARG A 666 34.40 16.14 31.69
CA ARG A 666 34.73 15.64 30.35
C ARG A 666 34.43 14.16 30.22
N ILE A 667 33.88 13.77 29.07
CA ILE A 667 33.74 12.39 28.62
C ILE A 667 34.42 12.25 27.27
N SER A 668 35.43 11.38 27.20
CA SER A 668 36.23 11.22 25.98
C SER A 668 37.01 9.92 25.98
N GLY A 669 37.19 9.33 24.81
CA GLY A 669 38.20 8.32 24.53
C GLY A 669 39.26 8.81 23.55
N ASN A 670 40.25 7.97 23.27
CA ASN A 670 41.27 8.18 22.24
C ASN A 670 40.68 8.05 20.83
N THR A 671 39.59 7.30 20.69
CA THR A 671 38.85 7.12 19.44
C THR A 671 37.37 7.44 19.63
N ARG A 672 36.64 7.65 18.53
CA ARG A 672 35.18 7.82 18.55
C ARG A 672 34.45 6.62 19.17
N TYR A 673 35.01 5.42 19.03
CA TYR A 673 34.46 4.19 19.57
C TYR A 673 34.64 4.13 21.09
N GLU A 674 35.81 4.53 21.59
CA GLU A 674 36.05 4.63 23.03
C GLU A 674 35.23 5.75 23.68
N THR A 675 35.04 6.91 23.02
CA THR A 675 34.10 7.94 23.51
C THR A 675 32.68 7.37 23.59
N ALA A 676 32.20 6.68 22.55
CA ALA A 676 30.87 6.06 22.55
C ALA A 676 30.72 4.97 23.63
N TYR A 677 31.74 4.14 23.85
CA TYR A 677 31.78 3.17 24.95
C TYR A 677 31.66 3.83 26.33
N LYS A 678 32.42 4.90 26.57
CA LYS A 678 32.34 5.66 27.84
C LYS A 678 30.97 6.28 28.04
N ILE A 679 30.36 6.82 26.98
CA ILE A 679 28.98 7.33 27.03
C ILE A 679 28.00 6.19 27.37
N GLY A 680 28.09 5.05 26.68
CA GLY A 680 27.19 3.92 26.87
C GLY A 680 27.31 3.25 28.25
N THR A 681 28.45 3.39 28.93
CA THR A 681 28.71 2.79 30.25
C THR A 681 28.53 3.77 31.42
N GLN A 682 28.84 5.06 31.24
CA GLN A 682 28.74 6.06 32.31
C GLN A 682 27.34 6.66 32.45
N PHE A 683 26.52 6.59 31.41
CA PHE A 683 25.13 7.07 31.44
C PHE A 683 24.12 5.92 31.46
N SER A 684 22.98 6.18 32.10
CA SER A 684 21.90 5.21 32.21
C SER A 684 21.17 5.01 30.88
N PHE A 685 21.42 3.84 30.30
CA PHE A 685 20.66 3.24 29.21
C PHE A 685 20.15 1.88 29.68
N GLU A 686 18.84 1.64 29.50
CA GLU A 686 18.13 0.48 30.06
C GLU A 686 17.53 -0.43 28.99
N ALA A 687 17.81 -0.19 27.71
CA ALA A 687 17.25 -0.96 26.60
C ALA A 687 17.79 -2.39 26.51
N GLY A 688 16.91 -3.32 26.11
CA GLY A 688 17.31 -4.64 25.62
C GLY A 688 17.82 -4.65 24.17
N GLU A 689 17.59 -3.59 23.39
CA GLU A 689 18.01 -3.48 22.00
C GLU A 689 19.23 -2.56 21.83
N GLY A 690 20.23 -2.99 21.05
CA GLY A 690 21.36 -2.15 20.62
C GLY A 690 21.21 -1.65 19.18
N PHE A 691 21.63 -0.42 18.88
CA PHE A 691 21.66 0.11 17.51
C PHE A 691 23.08 0.28 16.99
N ALA A 692 23.50 -0.63 16.10
CA ALA A 692 24.75 -0.53 15.37
C ALA A 692 24.63 0.49 14.23
N VAL A 693 25.62 1.37 14.10
CA VAL A 693 25.61 2.41 13.07
C VAL A 693 27.02 2.75 12.63
N ASN A 694 27.19 3.16 11.36
CA ASN A 694 28.47 3.62 10.84
C ASN A 694 28.97 4.83 11.66
N GLY A 695 30.09 4.66 12.34
CA GLY A 695 30.74 5.71 13.11
C GLY A 695 31.62 6.64 12.27
N THR A 696 31.91 6.29 11.02
CA THR A 696 32.77 7.05 10.09
C THR A 696 32.02 7.98 9.14
N ASP A 697 30.69 7.87 9.08
CA ASP A 697 29.77 8.77 8.40
C ASP A 697 28.66 9.20 9.36
N PHE A 698 27.87 10.22 9.00
CA PHE A 698 26.92 10.87 9.92
C PHE A 698 25.41 10.67 9.66
N PRO A 699 24.90 10.51 8.42
CA PRO A 699 23.46 10.66 8.15
C PRO A 699 22.58 9.64 8.90
N ASP A 700 23.01 8.38 8.93
CA ASP A 700 22.28 7.28 9.58
C ASP A 700 22.31 7.44 11.10
N ALA A 701 23.43 7.89 11.67
CA ALA A 701 23.56 8.15 13.11
C ALA A 701 22.76 9.39 13.53
N LEU A 702 22.75 10.45 12.72
CA LEU A 702 21.97 11.66 12.98
C LEU A 702 20.47 11.32 13.07
N THR A 703 19.93 10.65 12.06
CA THR A 703 18.51 10.30 12.01
C THR A 703 18.16 9.20 13.02
N GLY A 704 19.02 8.18 13.14
CA GLY A 704 18.88 7.08 14.09
C GLY A 704 19.01 7.49 15.56
N SER A 705 19.70 8.58 15.88
CA SER A 705 19.88 9.03 17.27
C SER A 705 18.57 9.37 17.97
N VAL A 706 17.54 9.83 17.24
CA VAL A 706 16.23 10.12 17.81
C VAL A 706 15.50 8.81 18.14
N LEU A 707 15.59 7.80 17.27
CA LEU A 707 15.02 6.48 17.54
C LEU A 707 15.74 5.80 18.72
N ALA A 708 17.07 5.90 18.78
CA ALA A 708 17.88 5.45 19.90
C ALA A 708 17.45 6.12 21.22
N ALA A 709 17.17 7.43 21.19
CA ALA A 709 16.61 8.15 22.33
C ALA A 709 15.23 7.60 22.73
N LYS A 710 14.32 7.33 21.78
CA LYS A 710 12.99 6.75 22.07
C LYS A 710 13.08 5.35 22.67
N ARG A 711 14.09 4.56 22.27
CA ARG A 711 14.30 3.20 22.76
C ARG A 711 15.20 3.12 24.00
N ASN A 712 15.68 4.23 24.54
CA ASN A 712 16.55 4.25 25.72
C ASN A 712 17.85 3.43 25.52
N THR A 713 18.45 3.54 24.33
CA THR A 713 19.65 2.76 23.96
C THR A 713 20.78 3.65 23.46
N PRO A 714 22.07 3.29 23.70
CA PRO A 714 23.18 3.99 23.09
C PRO A 714 23.32 3.64 21.59
N LEU A 715 24.01 4.49 20.85
CA LEU A 715 24.50 4.13 19.51
C LEU A 715 25.79 3.31 19.64
N LEU A 716 25.81 2.13 19.02
CA LEU A 716 26.98 1.29 18.87
C LEU A 716 27.72 1.72 17.60
N LEU A 717 28.69 2.63 17.74
CA LEU A 717 29.45 3.12 16.59
C LEU A 717 30.36 2.01 16.02
N MET A 718 30.27 1.79 14.71
CA MET A 718 30.98 0.75 13.99
C MET A 718 31.98 1.34 12.99
N ASN A 719 33.06 0.63 12.69
CA ASN A 719 33.83 0.92 11.48
C ASN A 719 33.26 0.08 10.32
N PRO A 720 33.13 0.61 9.09
CA PRO A 720 32.66 -0.16 7.94
C PRO A 720 33.50 -1.42 7.63
N SER A 721 34.78 -1.43 8.04
CA SER A 721 35.75 -2.47 7.68
C SER A 721 36.22 -3.36 8.84
N TYR A 722 35.95 -3.00 10.10
CA TYR A 722 36.26 -3.85 11.26
C TYR A 722 35.32 -3.59 12.45
N LEU A 723 35.22 -4.53 13.39
CA LEU A 723 34.46 -4.35 14.63
C LEU A 723 35.38 -3.71 15.69
N PRO A 724 35.12 -2.48 16.16
CA PRO A 724 35.90 -1.89 17.25
C PRO A 724 35.74 -2.69 18.54
N THR A 725 36.85 -2.93 19.26
CA THR A 725 36.86 -3.68 20.51
C THR A 725 35.95 -3.04 21.56
N GLU A 726 35.95 -1.72 21.65
CA GLU A 726 35.11 -0.97 22.59
C GLU A 726 33.62 -1.13 22.29
N THR A 727 33.25 -1.23 21.02
CA THR A 727 31.86 -1.46 20.62
C THR A 727 31.39 -2.86 21.00
N LEU A 728 32.25 -3.88 20.81
CA LEU A 728 31.98 -5.24 21.26
C LEU A 728 31.88 -5.32 22.80
N SER A 729 32.78 -4.63 23.51
CA SER A 729 32.74 -4.54 24.98
C SER A 729 31.46 -3.88 25.47
N LEU A 730 30.99 -2.80 24.82
CA LEU A 730 29.72 -2.17 25.17
C LEU A 730 28.54 -3.12 24.98
N ALA A 731 28.47 -3.79 23.84
CA ALA A 731 27.39 -4.73 23.53
C ALA A 731 27.31 -5.87 24.55
N ARG A 732 28.46 -6.46 24.92
CA ARG A 732 28.54 -7.52 25.94
C ARG A 732 28.17 -7.02 27.34
N ASN A 733 28.66 -5.84 27.72
CA ASN A 733 28.35 -5.26 29.03
C ASN A 733 26.84 -5.02 29.18
N LYS A 734 26.18 -4.52 28.12
CA LYS A 734 24.74 -4.28 28.11
C LYS A 734 23.89 -5.53 27.93
N SER A 735 24.48 -6.62 27.43
CA SER A 735 23.78 -7.89 27.19
C SER A 735 22.48 -7.69 26.38
N PHE A 736 22.57 -6.95 25.27
CA PHE A 736 21.42 -6.70 24.41
C PHE A 736 20.82 -8.02 23.93
N ASN A 737 19.51 -8.18 24.09
CA ASN A 737 18.76 -9.32 23.58
C ASN A 737 18.29 -9.10 22.13
N GLN A 738 18.39 -7.88 21.63
CA GLN A 738 18.05 -7.48 20.28
C GLN A 738 19.13 -6.58 19.68
N LEU A 739 19.34 -6.70 18.38
CA LEU A 739 20.26 -5.85 17.65
C LEU A 739 19.59 -5.38 16.36
N SER A 740 19.70 -4.08 16.11
CA SER A 740 19.33 -3.48 14.84
C SER A 740 20.49 -2.66 14.29
N VAL A 741 20.57 -2.55 12.96
CA VAL A 741 21.66 -1.87 12.26
C VAL A 741 21.08 -0.74 11.41
N PHE A 742 21.51 0.49 11.65
CA PHE A 742 21.17 1.62 10.78
C PHE A 742 22.09 1.62 9.56
N GLY A 743 21.47 1.60 8.37
CA GLY A 743 22.16 1.62 7.09
C GLY A 743 22.39 0.25 6.45
N GLY A 744 22.65 0.28 5.14
CA GLY A 744 22.90 -0.91 4.33
C GLY A 744 24.26 -1.56 4.60
N THR A 745 24.57 -2.64 3.87
CA THR A 745 25.84 -3.38 3.99
C THR A 745 27.08 -2.55 3.67
N ALA A 746 26.94 -1.52 2.82
CA ALA A 746 28.00 -0.55 2.54
C ALA A 746 28.31 0.38 3.74
N ALA A 747 27.33 0.64 4.60
CA ALA A 747 27.52 1.46 5.80
C ALA A 747 28.15 0.62 6.94
N VAL A 748 27.65 -0.60 7.14
CA VAL A 748 28.20 -1.56 8.10
C VAL A 748 28.08 -2.96 7.49
N ARG A 749 29.19 -3.64 7.20
CA ARG A 749 29.15 -4.99 6.60
C ARG A 749 28.57 -6.00 7.57
N THR A 750 27.87 -7.01 7.03
CA THR A 750 27.18 -8.01 7.85
C THR A 750 28.13 -8.86 8.69
N ASP A 751 29.28 -9.26 8.15
CA ASP A 751 30.25 -10.11 8.84
C ASP A 751 30.86 -9.45 10.09
N ILE A 752 30.90 -8.12 10.10
CA ILE A 752 31.39 -7.30 11.23
C ILE A 752 30.31 -7.16 12.32
N VAL A 753 29.04 -7.29 11.98
CA VAL A 753 27.91 -7.25 12.94
C VAL A 753 27.76 -8.59 13.67
N LEU A 754 28.09 -9.71 13.02
CA LEU A 754 27.93 -11.06 13.59
C LEU A 754 28.48 -11.23 15.02
N PRO A 755 29.66 -10.70 15.38
CA PRO A 755 30.19 -10.89 16.73
C PRO A 755 29.47 -10.07 17.80
N LEU A 756 28.63 -9.09 17.44
CA LEU A 756 27.77 -8.38 18.41
C LEU A 756 26.60 -9.23 18.90
N VAL A 757 26.30 -10.30 18.17
CA VAL A 757 25.19 -11.23 18.40
C VAL A 757 25.66 -12.51 19.11
N ARG A 758 26.98 -12.75 19.15
CA ARG A 758 27.64 -13.89 19.82
C ARG A 758 28.15 -13.48 21.19
#